data_AF-A0A939HDM0-F1
#
_entry.id   AF-A0A939HDM0-F1
#
_cell.length_a   1.000
_cell.length_b   1.000
_cell.length_c   1.000
_cell.angle_alpha   90.00
_cell.angle_beta   90.00
_cell.angle_gamma   90.00
#
_symmetry.space_group_name_H-M   'P 1'
#
loop_
_entity.id
_entity.type
_entity.pdbx_description
1 polymer ?
#
loop_
_entity_poly.entity_id
_entity_poly.type
_entity_poly.pdbx_seq_one_letter_code
_entity_poly.pdbx_strand_id
1 'polypeptide(L)'
;MVGLEAIEAVDAVVVGSGFGGSVAAHRLSAAGQSVVLMERGKPYPPGSFARTPAEMGRNFWDPDRGLYGLFDAWTFRGLEGLVSSGLGGGSLIYANVLLRKDENWFVKESPVPGGGYENWPFTRADLDPYYDAAEAMLQPVPYPYRDTAKTNAMEASAAALGLSISRPPIAVTFAARPGAVPGTNQPLPAAPYGSVHGEGTVRTTCILCGECDIGCNSGAKNTLDHNYLSAAARHADLRTFHDVRGIRPLDGGGYEVRYVVHDPANPGALLTERLIRCRRLILGAGTFGTNFLLLRNRGSLPALSEALGTRFSGNGDLLTFIMDAKTRGNGSDNGNGAATGVRTLSGSRGPVITTAIRVPDTRDGGDGRGYYVEDAGYPAFMNWLIETGQLGKVAARTLRVARQLLKDRLFEARRSNISADVAAALGDGRLSASSLPLLGMGRDIPDGVMGLQDGRLAIDWTLSTSTAYFDRVRSTMASIARELDGDFVDNPLWWAKRVITVHPIGGAPAGRNPAEGVCDSYGEVFGYPGLYVVDGAAMPGPVGANPSLTIAAFAERACERILDAGSTPAADGTAAAGGTDARSRGGLEAAAKPAAAPVAAGAVVDAAELAPRALAPDATKGKSGREERPAAATAPAEGGTRGRVRGLDAGRAAAGPQATSVSFTEQMHGWFSPGVADPEKGRSLGRDRGRRIMFELTITAEDIDAFVADPSHPATAEGYVLVDQFGGRLPVERGWFNLFVADGPGAGSDAGPSRRMLYRLWLRDPGGTPLTFTGFKEIRNDAGLDVWADTTILYATILRGHVPPPEPLLGAEPEPGAVDPGIAGAGILHIRPLDFARQLTTFRAVGPSPAAGLAAFGKLFMGELWYVYGRAAKRVPFPFKPRP
;
A
#
# COMPACT_ATOMS: atom_id res chain seq x y z
N MET A 1 10.42 29.71 -25.69
CA MET A 1 11.07 29.08 -24.53
C MET A 1 10.16 29.24 -23.34
N VAL A 2 9.49 28.17 -22.90
CA VAL A 2 8.85 28.17 -21.58
C VAL A 2 9.99 28.00 -20.57
N GLY A 3 10.02 28.81 -19.52
CA GLY A 3 11.07 28.72 -18.51
C GLY A 3 11.03 27.34 -17.84
N LEU A 4 12.18 26.66 -17.79
CA LEU A 4 12.36 25.50 -16.92
C LEU A 4 12.30 26.03 -15.49
N GLU A 5 11.18 25.81 -14.79
CA GLU A 5 11.12 26.00 -13.35
C GLU A 5 12.21 25.12 -12.71
N ALA A 6 13.00 25.71 -11.81
CA ALA A 6 14.07 24.98 -11.14
C ALA A 6 13.44 23.88 -10.27
N ILE A 7 13.81 22.62 -10.51
CA ILE A 7 13.36 21.49 -9.69
C ILE A 7 13.80 21.74 -8.26
N GLU A 8 12.84 21.73 -7.34
CA GLU A 8 13.06 21.93 -5.91
C GLU A 8 14.10 20.92 -5.37
N ALA A 9 15.01 21.38 -4.50
CA ALA A 9 16.05 20.56 -3.91
C ALA A 9 16.17 20.82 -2.40
N VAL A 10 16.21 19.75 -1.61
CA VAL A 10 16.27 19.79 -0.13
C VAL A 10 17.29 18.77 0.44
N ASP A 11 17.60 18.85 1.73
CA ASP A 11 18.48 17.87 2.39
C ASP A 11 17.81 16.50 2.51
N ALA A 12 16.55 16.46 2.94
CA ALA A 12 15.82 15.22 3.13
C ALA A 12 14.37 15.30 2.64
N VAL A 13 13.95 14.29 1.87
CA VAL A 13 12.54 14.00 1.65
C VAL A 13 12.13 12.82 2.53
N VAL A 14 11.06 12.98 3.28
CA VAL A 14 10.48 11.93 4.13
C VAL A 14 9.15 11.50 3.53
N VAL A 15 8.99 10.22 3.22
CA VAL A 15 7.77 9.68 2.60
C VAL A 15 6.93 8.98 3.66
N GLY A 16 5.73 9.49 3.92
CA GLY A 16 4.79 9.00 4.93
C GLY A 16 4.95 9.67 6.30
N SER A 17 3.82 9.85 7.00
CA SER A 17 3.76 10.54 8.30
C SER A 17 3.53 9.64 9.53
N GLY A 18 3.76 8.32 9.39
CA GLY A 18 3.68 7.36 10.49
C GLY A 18 4.82 7.49 11.52
N PHE A 19 4.98 6.50 12.40
CA PHE A 19 5.97 6.54 13.49
C PHE A 19 7.39 6.82 12.98
N GLY A 20 7.87 6.09 11.97
CA GLY A 20 9.19 6.30 11.41
C GLY A 20 9.38 7.67 10.74
N GLY A 21 8.43 8.05 9.88
CA GLY A 21 8.50 9.30 9.13
C GLY A 21 8.36 10.56 10.00
N SER A 22 7.49 10.53 11.01
CA SER A 22 7.32 11.67 11.91
C SER A 22 8.54 11.90 12.82
N VAL A 23 9.15 10.83 13.33
CA VAL A 23 10.45 10.88 14.03
C VAL A 23 11.52 11.48 13.12
N ALA A 24 11.67 10.97 11.90
CA ALA A 24 12.68 11.45 10.95
C ALA A 24 12.48 12.92 10.58
N ALA A 25 11.25 13.32 10.26
CA ALA A 25 10.95 14.72 9.96
C ALA A 25 11.26 15.64 11.14
N HIS A 26 10.95 15.23 12.37
CA HIS A 26 11.27 16.01 13.56
C HIS A 26 12.78 16.12 13.79
N ARG A 27 13.50 15.00 13.86
CA ARG A 27 14.93 15.00 14.23
C ARG A 27 15.82 15.67 13.19
N LEU A 28 15.59 15.43 11.90
CA LEU A 28 16.38 16.03 10.84
C LEU A 28 16.14 17.55 10.74
N SER A 29 14.89 18.01 10.85
CA SER A 29 14.57 19.44 10.78
C SER A 29 14.96 20.21 12.06
N ALA A 30 14.86 19.59 13.24
CA ALA A 30 15.37 20.15 14.49
C ALA A 30 16.90 20.30 14.51
N ALA A 31 17.61 19.47 13.73
CA ALA A 31 19.05 19.61 13.46
C ALA A 31 19.37 20.63 12.35
N GLY A 32 18.38 21.40 11.87
CA GLY A 32 18.56 22.47 10.89
C GLY A 32 18.63 22.03 9.42
N GLN A 33 18.34 20.76 9.10
CA GLN A 33 18.26 20.32 7.71
C GLN A 33 16.97 20.82 7.03
N SER A 34 17.03 21.08 5.74
CA SER A 34 15.85 21.35 4.93
C SER A 34 15.07 20.04 4.69
N VAL A 35 13.87 19.93 5.27
CA VAL A 35 13.06 18.70 5.23
C VAL A 35 11.69 18.94 4.62
N VAL A 36 11.32 18.12 3.64
CA VAL A 36 9.95 18.02 3.12
C VAL A 36 9.41 16.64 3.47
N LEU A 37 8.32 16.58 4.25
CA LEU A 37 7.56 15.37 4.47
C LEU A 37 6.37 15.32 3.50
N MET A 38 6.17 14.17 2.84
CA MET A 38 5.05 13.93 1.93
C MET A 38 4.11 12.87 2.51
N GLU A 39 2.86 13.25 2.74
CA GLU A 39 1.78 12.38 3.18
C GLU A 39 0.69 12.32 2.10
N ARG A 40 0.28 11.11 1.71
CA ARG A 40 -0.78 10.90 0.71
C ARG A 40 -2.16 11.29 1.26
N GLY A 41 -2.40 11.06 2.54
CA GLY A 41 -3.64 11.41 3.21
C GLY A 41 -3.74 12.89 3.60
N LYS A 42 -4.77 13.19 4.41
CA LYS A 42 -5.16 14.53 4.87
C LYS A 42 -4.98 14.71 6.39
N PRO A 43 -5.00 15.94 6.94
CA PRO A 43 -5.01 16.14 8.39
C PRO A 43 -6.37 15.78 9.01
N TYR A 44 -6.35 15.35 10.28
CA TYR A 44 -7.54 15.00 11.07
C TYR A 44 -7.54 15.74 12.42
N PRO A 45 -7.97 17.01 12.47
CA PRO A 45 -8.09 17.74 13.72
C PRO A 45 -9.12 17.13 14.68
N PRO A 46 -9.02 17.35 16.01
CA PRO A 46 -10.02 16.93 16.97
C PRO A 46 -11.42 17.43 16.57
N GLY A 47 -12.36 16.50 16.42
CA GLY A 47 -13.73 16.77 15.96
C GLY A 47 -14.01 16.34 14.51
N SER A 48 -12.99 16.07 13.69
CA SER A 48 -13.17 15.71 12.28
C SER A 48 -13.24 14.20 11.98
N PHE A 49 -13.16 13.33 12.99
CA PHE A 49 -13.23 11.88 12.78
C PHE A 49 -14.68 11.41 12.63
N ALA A 50 -14.92 10.56 11.62
CA ALA A 50 -16.23 10.05 11.25
C ALA A 50 -16.95 9.32 12.39
N ARG A 51 -18.24 9.63 12.61
CA ARG A 51 -19.08 9.01 13.66
C ARG A 51 -20.36 8.38 13.13
N THR A 52 -20.82 8.78 11.94
CA THR A 52 -21.97 8.19 11.27
C THR A 52 -21.54 7.14 10.24
N PRO A 53 -22.40 6.14 9.93
CA PRO A 53 -22.12 5.18 8.85
C PRO A 53 -21.89 5.85 7.48
N ALA A 54 -22.54 6.99 7.23
CA ALA A 54 -22.39 7.73 5.98
C ALA A 54 -21.03 8.42 5.86
N GLU A 55 -20.51 9.00 6.96
CA GLU A 55 -19.15 9.52 6.99
C GLU A 55 -18.12 8.39 6.90
N MET A 56 -18.34 7.30 7.64
CA MET A 56 -17.43 6.15 7.66
C MET A 56 -17.30 5.49 6.28
N GLY A 57 -18.41 5.37 5.53
CA GLY A 57 -18.40 4.87 4.15
C GLY A 57 -17.62 5.75 3.17
N ARG A 58 -17.38 7.03 3.49
CA ARG A 58 -16.49 7.95 2.74
C ARG A 58 -15.10 8.08 3.36
N ASN A 59 -14.84 7.42 4.48
CA ASN A 59 -13.59 7.51 5.24
C ASN A 59 -12.58 6.42 4.86
N PHE A 60 -12.68 5.87 3.64
CA PHE A 60 -11.69 4.97 3.05
C PHE A 60 -10.80 5.70 2.05
N TRP A 61 -9.61 5.16 1.82
CA TRP A 61 -8.63 5.64 0.84
C TRP A 61 -8.75 4.85 -0.47
N ASP A 62 -9.32 5.48 -1.49
CA ASP A 62 -9.38 4.98 -2.87
C ASP A 62 -9.48 6.18 -3.85
N PRO A 63 -8.35 6.85 -4.18
CA PRO A 63 -8.33 8.02 -5.05
C PRO A 63 -8.94 7.80 -6.43
N ASP A 64 -8.83 6.58 -6.99
CA ASP A 64 -9.41 6.21 -8.28
C ASP A 64 -10.96 6.26 -8.26
N ARG A 65 -11.56 6.24 -7.06
CA ARG A 65 -12.99 6.46 -6.80
C ARG A 65 -13.31 7.80 -6.14
N GLY A 66 -12.34 8.70 -6.05
CA GLY A 66 -12.47 9.99 -5.37
C GLY A 66 -12.59 9.91 -3.84
N LEU A 67 -12.14 8.81 -3.22
CA LEU A 67 -12.19 8.60 -1.78
C LEU A 67 -10.84 8.94 -1.14
N TYR A 68 -10.81 9.98 -0.30
CA TYR A 68 -9.61 10.51 0.37
C TYR A 68 -9.75 10.44 1.90
N GLY A 69 -10.15 9.25 2.38
CA GLY A 69 -10.43 8.96 3.79
C GLY A 69 -9.25 8.34 4.54
N LEU A 70 -9.50 8.05 5.82
CA LEU A 70 -8.49 7.65 6.81
C LEU A 70 -8.04 6.20 6.67
N PHE A 71 -8.93 5.29 6.31
CA PHE A 71 -8.70 3.85 6.34
C PHE A 71 -8.26 3.32 4.97
N ASP A 72 -7.15 2.60 4.93
CA ASP A 72 -6.65 1.94 3.73
C ASP A 72 -6.63 0.43 3.98
N ALA A 73 -7.49 -0.30 3.27
CA ALA A 73 -7.78 -1.71 3.50
C ALA A 73 -7.22 -2.56 2.36
N TRP A 74 -6.34 -3.50 2.69
CA TRP A 74 -5.56 -4.30 1.76
C TRP A 74 -5.98 -5.77 1.81
N THR A 75 -6.36 -6.32 0.67
CA THR A 75 -6.83 -7.70 0.55
C THR A 75 -5.81 -8.57 -0.16
N PHE A 76 -5.30 -9.59 0.53
CA PHE A 76 -4.30 -10.53 0.03
C PHE A 76 -4.77 -11.98 0.12
N ARG A 77 -3.94 -12.90 -0.42
CA ARG A 77 -4.15 -14.33 -0.34
C ARG A 77 -3.91 -14.81 1.10
N GLY A 78 -4.99 -15.09 1.83
CA GLY A 78 -4.94 -15.56 3.23
C GLY A 78 -4.88 -14.48 4.31
N LEU A 79 -4.72 -13.20 3.93
CA LEU A 79 -4.57 -12.08 4.85
C LEU A 79 -5.43 -10.87 4.41
N GLU A 80 -5.95 -10.12 5.37
CA GLU A 80 -6.40 -8.74 5.23
C GLU A 80 -5.48 -7.83 6.07
N GLY A 81 -5.14 -6.65 5.57
CA GLY A 81 -4.37 -5.64 6.30
C GLY A 81 -5.15 -4.33 6.41
N LEU A 82 -5.17 -3.72 7.59
CA LEU A 82 -5.78 -2.40 7.79
C LEU A 82 -4.72 -1.39 8.24
N VAL A 83 -4.51 -0.36 7.40
CA VAL A 83 -3.56 0.73 7.68
C VAL A 83 -4.26 2.08 7.48
N SER A 84 -3.52 3.19 7.59
CA SER A 84 -4.10 4.54 7.51
C SER A 84 -3.43 5.44 6.48
N SER A 85 -4.23 6.32 5.88
CA SER A 85 -3.83 7.42 5.00
C SER A 85 -4.26 8.75 5.63
N GLY A 86 -3.35 9.40 6.34
CA GLY A 86 -3.62 10.65 7.05
C GLY A 86 -2.38 11.19 7.74
N LEU A 87 -2.35 12.49 8.03
CA LEU A 87 -1.22 13.14 8.70
C LEU A 87 -1.12 12.63 10.15
N GLY A 88 -0.15 11.73 10.39
CA GLY A 88 0.00 10.94 11.62
C GLY A 88 -0.07 9.42 11.39
N GLY A 89 -0.39 8.97 10.17
CA GLY A 89 -0.45 7.57 9.75
C GLY A 89 -1.21 6.66 10.72
N GLY A 90 -0.68 5.45 10.96
CA GLY A 90 -1.29 4.46 11.83
C GLY A 90 -1.58 4.94 13.27
N SER A 91 -0.92 5.99 13.77
CA SER A 91 -1.24 6.56 15.09
C SER A 91 -2.67 7.12 15.15
N LEU A 92 -3.26 7.52 14.02
CA LEU A 92 -4.64 7.98 13.96
C LEU A 92 -5.65 6.85 14.28
N ILE A 93 -5.31 5.58 14.00
CA ILE A 93 -6.22 4.41 14.13
C ILE A 93 -5.72 3.30 15.08
N TYR A 94 -4.56 3.46 15.74
CA TYR A 94 -4.09 2.47 16.73
C TYR A 94 -4.74 2.62 18.12
N ALA A 95 -4.63 1.55 18.91
CA ALA A 95 -5.17 1.43 20.26
C ALA A 95 -4.25 1.96 21.39
N ASN A 96 -3.11 2.59 21.03
CA ASN A 96 -2.18 3.35 21.89
C ASN A 96 -1.17 2.60 22.74
N VAL A 97 -1.13 1.27 22.70
CA VAL A 97 -0.20 0.50 23.53
C VAL A 97 1.24 0.69 23.06
N LEU A 98 2.12 1.09 23.99
CA LEU A 98 3.54 1.31 23.77
C LEU A 98 4.37 0.36 24.66
N LEU A 99 4.27 -0.94 24.40
CA LEU A 99 5.12 -1.94 25.02
C LEU A 99 6.50 -1.97 24.34
N ARG A 100 7.59 -1.96 25.12
CA ARG A 100 8.94 -2.23 24.60
C ARG A 100 9.03 -3.70 24.17
N LYS A 101 9.79 -4.00 23.10
CA LYS A 101 10.07 -5.39 22.72
C LYS A 101 10.85 -6.08 23.83
N ASP A 102 10.46 -7.32 24.13
CA ASP A 102 11.11 -8.12 25.16
C ASP A 102 12.57 -8.43 24.80
N GLU A 103 13.46 -8.40 25.79
CA GLU A 103 14.91 -8.53 25.56
C GLU A 103 15.30 -9.89 24.98
N ASN A 104 14.65 -10.96 25.43
CA ASN A 104 14.90 -12.32 24.96
C ASN A 104 14.33 -12.58 23.55
N TRP A 105 13.50 -11.66 23.04
CA TRP A 105 12.84 -11.77 21.75
C TRP A 105 13.65 -11.10 20.61
N PHE A 106 14.81 -10.49 20.92
CA PHE A 106 15.82 -10.07 19.94
C PHE A 106 16.71 -11.26 19.53
N VAL A 107 16.07 -12.24 18.91
CA VAL A 107 16.68 -13.55 18.62
C VAL A 107 17.65 -13.53 17.43
N LYS A 108 18.44 -14.59 17.31
CA LYS A 108 19.44 -14.84 16.25
C LYS A 108 19.19 -16.19 15.59
N GLU A 109 18.00 -16.35 15.01
CA GLU A 109 17.49 -17.60 14.41
C GLU A 109 17.56 -17.55 12.87
N SER A 110 18.40 -18.38 12.26
CA SER A 110 18.47 -18.50 10.80
C SER A 110 19.05 -19.86 10.36
N PRO A 111 18.33 -20.65 9.53
CA PRO A 111 16.92 -20.51 9.19
C PRO A 111 16.00 -20.88 10.38
N VAL A 112 14.77 -20.38 10.38
CA VAL A 112 13.72 -20.85 11.31
C VAL A 112 13.16 -22.18 10.78
N PRO A 113 12.87 -23.20 11.64
CA PRO A 113 12.23 -24.43 11.20
C PRO A 113 10.89 -24.17 10.50
N GLY A 114 10.72 -24.73 9.29
CA GLY A 114 9.55 -24.50 8.43
C GLY A 114 9.76 -23.42 7.35
N GLY A 115 10.86 -22.67 7.40
CA GLY A 115 11.11 -21.52 6.52
C GLY A 115 10.96 -20.20 7.28
N GLY A 116 11.71 -19.18 6.85
CA GLY A 116 11.79 -17.90 7.54
C GLY A 116 13.15 -17.64 8.21
N TYR A 117 13.32 -16.44 8.71
CA TYR A 117 14.56 -15.91 9.29
C TYR A 117 14.18 -14.87 10.34
N GLU A 118 14.74 -14.96 11.54
CA GLU A 118 14.53 -14.01 12.62
C GLU A 118 15.87 -13.78 13.33
N ASN A 119 16.76 -13.03 12.70
CA ASN A 119 18.06 -12.66 13.27
C ASN A 119 18.17 -11.13 13.33
N TRP A 120 17.91 -10.60 14.53
CA TRP A 120 17.90 -9.18 14.81
C TRP A 120 19.35 -8.63 14.81
N PRO A 121 19.69 -7.67 13.93
CA PRO A 121 21.04 -7.12 13.84
C PRO A 121 21.34 -6.06 14.91
N PHE A 122 20.38 -5.78 15.78
CA PHE A 122 20.46 -4.91 16.95
C PHE A 122 19.74 -5.59 18.13
N THR A 123 20.06 -5.17 19.35
CA THR A 123 19.57 -5.76 20.61
C THR A 123 18.62 -4.82 21.34
N ARG A 124 18.08 -5.27 22.48
CA ARG A 124 17.30 -4.42 23.38
C ARG A 124 18.12 -3.24 23.92
N ALA A 125 19.36 -3.48 24.34
CA ALA A 125 20.25 -2.44 24.85
C ALA A 125 20.59 -1.36 23.79
N ASP A 126 20.67 -1.76 22.51
CA ASP A 126 20.83 -0.80 21.41
C ASP A 126 19.60 0.10 21.20
N LEU A 127 18.41 -0.31 21.69
CA LEU A 127 17.16 0.45 21.54
C LEU A 127 16.70 1.17 22.81
N ASP A 128 17.14 0.81 24.01
CA ASP A 128 16.63 1.41 25.27
C ASP A 128 16.74 2.95 25.36
N PRO A 129 17.86 3.61 24.99
CA PRO A 129 17.93 5.08 24.96
C PRO A 129 16.89 5.72 24.03
N TYR A 130 16.52 4.99 22.98
CA TYR A 130 15.59 5.44 21.95
C TYR A 130 14.13 5.12 22.28
N TYR A 131 13.91 4.04 23.05
CA TYR A 131 12.65 3.81 23.74
C TYR A 131 12.37 4.94 24.74
N ASP A 132 13.36 5.35 25.54
CA ASP A 132 13.24 6.47 26.47
C ASP A 132 12.91 7.79 25.72
N ALA A 133 13.56 8.05 24.58
CA ALA A 133 13.29 9.22 23.73
C ALA A 133 11.86 9.21 23.14
N ALA A 134 11.40 8.07 22.64
CA ALA A 134 10.05 7.91 22.09
C ALA A 134 8.96 8.02 23.17
N GLU A 135 9.18 7.42 24.34
CA GLU A 135 8.28 7.52 25.50
C GLU A 135 8.21 8.96 26.04
N ALA A 136 9.31 9.70 26.04
CA ALA A 136 9.33 11.12 26.45
C ALA A 136 8.46 12.01 25.54
N MET A 137 8.38 11.71 24.24
CA MET A 137 7.56 12.44 23.27
C MET A 137 6.09 11.98 23.27
N LEU A 138 5.84 10.67 23.36
CA LEU A 138 4.49 10.08 23.29
C LEU A 138 3.74 10.14 24.65
N GLN A 139 4.51 10.25 25.75
CA GLN A 139 4.04 10.33 27.14
C GLN A 139 3.02 9.25 27.53
N PRO A 140 3.33 7.95 27.34
CA PRO A 140 2.41 6.89 27.69
C PRO A 140 2.31 6.69 29.20
N VAL A 141 1.11 6.32 29.67
CA VAL A 141 0.82 6.05 31.08
C VAL A 141 -0.05 4.80 31.22
N PRO A 142 0.08 4.00 32.29
CA PRO A 142 -0.86 2.91 32.58
C PRO A 142 -2.29 3.42 32.79
N TYR A 143 -3.28 2.60 32.44
CA TYR A 143 -4.70 2.95 32.60
C TYR A 143 -5.09 3.16 34.09
N PRO A 144 -5.49 4.37 34.52
CA PRO A 144 -5.54 4.71 35.94
C PRO A 144 -6.84 4.31 36.66
N TYR A 145 -7.95 4.13 35.94
CA TYR A 145 -9.27 3.94 36.55
C TYR A 145 -9.50 2.48 36.99
N ARG A 146 -10.08 2.29 38.18
CA ARG A 146 -10.31 0.95 38.80
C ARG A 146 -11.78 0.50 38.78
N ASP A 147 -12.67 1.27 38.16
CA ASP A 147 -14.11 1.02 38.07
C ASP A 147 -14.54 0.49 36.68
N THR A 148 -13.58 0.19 35.81
CA THR A 148 -13.85 -0.23 34.42
C THR A 148 -14.07 -1.73 34.35
N ALA A 149 -15.27 -2.14 33.96
CA ALA A 149 -15.74 -3.51 34.12
C ALA A 149 -14.90 -4.55 33.35
N LYS A 150 -14.56 -4.29 32.07
CA LYS A 150 -13.67 -5.17 31.28
C LYS A 150 -12.28 -5.33 31.91
N THR A 151 -11.69 -4.25 32.42
CA THR A 151 -10.38 -4.23 33.08
C THR A 151 -10.40 -5.14 34.31
N ASN A 152 -11.40 -4.96 35.17
CA ASN A 152 -11.56 -5.74 36.40
C ASN A 152 -11.89 -7.21 36.10
N ALA A 153 -12.65 -7.49 35.04
CA ALA A 153 -12.96 -8.86 34.60
C ALA A 153 -11.72 -9.60 34.08
N MET A 154 -10.85 -8.91 33.33
CA MET A 154 -9.59 -9.46 32.82
C MET A 154 -8.58 -9.68 33.95
N GLU A 155 -8.44 -8.72 34.88
CA GLU A 155 -7.61 -8.86 36.08
C GLU A 155 -8.04 -10.05 36.95
N ALA A 156 -9.34 -10.22 37.18
CA ALA A 156 -9.88 -11.37 37.90
C ALA A 156 -9.64 -12.70 37.16
N SER A 157 -9.87 -12.75 35.84
CA SER A 157 -9.69 -13.98 35.05
C SER A 157 -8.23 -14.38 34.95
N ALA A 158 -7.32 -13.42 34.80
CA ALA A 158 -5.89 -13.69 34.81
C ALA A 158 -5.42 -14.24 36.17
N ALA A 159 -5.90 -13.67 37.28
CA ALA A 159 -5.61 -14.18 38.61
C ALA A 159 -6.13 -15.62 38.83
N ALA A 160 -7.36 -15.92 38.39
CA ALA A 160 -7.95 -17.26 38.47
C ALA A 160 -7.21 -18.31 37.62
N LEU A 161 -6.70 -17.90 36.45
CA LEU A 161 -5.96 -18.76 35.52
C LEU A 161 -4.45 -18.80 35.77
N GLY A 162 -3.92 -18.07 36.75
CA GLY A 162 -2.49 -17.97 37.03
C GLY A 162 -1.67 -17.25 35.94
N LEU A 163 -2.31 -16.37 35.17
CA LEU A 163 -1.69 -15.65 34.05
C LEU A 163 -1.08 -14.31 34.49
N SER A 164 0.07 -13.96 33.93
CA SER A 164 0.73 -12.68 34.19
C SER A 164 0.04 -11.54 33.45
N ILE A 165 -0.68 -10.68 34.17
CA ILE A 165 -1.40 -9.52 33.64
C ILE A 165 -0.77 -8.19 34.09
N SER A 166 -0.81 -7.20 33.21
CA SER A 166 -0.40 -5.82 33.49
C SER A 166 -1.39 -4.83 32.86
N ARG A 167 -1.36 -3.58 33.30
CA ARG A 167 -1.96 -2.46 32.58
C ARG A 167 -0.86 -1.81 31.74
N PRO A 168 -0.82 -2.03 30.42
CA PRO A 168 0.31 -1.56 29.64
C PRO A 168 0.32 -0.03 29.55
N PRO A 169 1.49 0.59 29.36
CA PRO A 169 1.58 2.03 29.15
C PRO A 169 0.93 2.39 27.80
N ILE A 170 -0.05 3.29 27.84
CA ILE A 170 -0.82 3.74 26.66
C ILE A 170 -0.64 5.24 26.43
N ALA A 171 -0.45 5.65 25.18
CA ALA A 171 -0.31 7.03 24.73
C ALA A 171 -1.65 7.82 24.76
N VAL A 172 -2.26 7.91 25.94
CA VAL A 172 -3.55 8.57 26.19
C VAL A 172 -3.45 9.44 27.43
N THR A 173 -3.85 10.70 27.31
CA THR A 173 -3.78 11.67 28.42
C THR A 173 -5.03 11.59 29.31
N PHE A 174 -4.85 11.20 30.58
CA PHE A 174 -5.94 11.04 31.56
C PHE A 174 -6.02 12.14 32.63
N ALA A 175 -5.02 13.03 32.73
CA ALA A 175 -4.97 14.12 33.69
C ALA A 175 -4.51 15.40 32.99
N ALA A 176 -5.02 16.58 33.39
CA ALA A 176 -4.70 17.85 32.73
C ALA A 176 -3.20 18.23 32.77
N ARG A 177 -2.43 17.67 33.72
CA ARG A 177 -0.97 17.86 33.87
C ARG A 177 -0.34 16.60 34.47
N PRO A 178 0.96 16.34 34.24
CA PRO A 178 1.68 15.25 34.91
C PRO A 178 1.52 15.32 36.44
N GLY A 179 1.24 14.18 37.07
CA GLY A 179 1.03 14.06 38.52
C GLY A 179 -0.31 14.58 39.06
N ALA A 180 -1.16 15.21 38.23
CA ALA A 180 -2.51 15.60 38.65
C ALA A 180 -3.46 14.39 38.74
N VAL A 181 -4.53 14.53 39.52
CA VAL A 181 -5.57 13.49 39.65
C VAL A 181 -6.23 13.24 38.29
N PRO A 182 -6.31 11.98 37.80
CA PRO A 182 -7.01 11.65 36.57
C PRO A 182 -8.48 12.07 36.59
N GLY A 183 -8.94 12.66 35.48
CA GLY A 183 -10.32 13.11 35.31
C GLY A 183 -10.66 13.27 33.84
N THR A 184 -11.93 13.05 33.48
CA THR A 184 -12.38 13.06 32.09
C THR A 184 -12.71 14.47 31.60
N ASN A 185 -12.56 14.70 30.30
CA ASN A 185 -12.92 15.96 29.61
C ASN A 185 -12.30 17.25 30.20
N GLN A 186 -11.13 17.16 30.84
CA GLN A 186 -10.39 18.32 31.33
C GLN A 186 -9.58 18.94 30.18
N PRO A 187 -9.59 20.27 29.96
CA PRO A 187 -8.76 20.91 28.95
C PRO A 187 -7.26 20.61 29.14
N LEU A 188 -6.58 20.25 28.06
CA LEU A 188 -5.13 20.07 28.05
C LEU A 188 -4.42 21.40 27.74
N PRO A 189 -3.25 21.67 28.35
CA PRO A 189 -2.42 22.80 27.94
C PRO A 189 -1.93 22.61 26.50
N ALA A 190 -1.73 23.73 25.79
CA ALA A 190 -1.07 23.71 24.49
C ALA A 190 0.37 23.18 24.64
N ALA A 191 0.82 22.38 23.66
CA ALA A 191 2.18 21.88 23.66
C ALA A 191 3.19 23.01 23.37
N PRO A 192 4.42 22.98 23.91
CA PRO A 192 5.42 24.05 23.71
C PRO A 192 5.82 24.31 22.25
N TYR A 193 5.55 23.34 21.37
CA TYR A 193 5.83 23.40 19.94
C TYR A 193 4.59 23.74 19.08
N GLY A 194 3.42 23.97 19.68
CA GLY A 194 2.18 24.27 18.96
C GLY A 194 1.41 23.03 18.48
N SER A 195 0.63 23.20 17.42
CA SER A 195 -0.24 22.17 16.81
C SER A 195 -0.23 22.30 15.29
N VAL A 196 -0.06 21.22 14.53
CA VAL A 196 -0.25 21.21 13.06
C VAL A 196 -1.67 21.61 12.63
N HIS A 197 -2.64 21.50 13.54
CA HIS A 197 -4.03 21.89 13.31
C HIS A 197 -4.33 23.36 13.68
N GLY A 198 -3.31 24.15 14.00
CA GLY A 198 -3.40 25.58 14.29
C GLY A 198 -3.64 25.93 15.77
N GLU A 199 -3.47 27.21 16.11
CA GLU A 199 -3.46 27.72 17.49
C GLU A 199 -4.80 27.52 18.23
N GLY A 200 -5.92 27.46 17.49
CA GLY A 200 -7.25 27.21 18.04
C GLY A 200 -7.54 25.74 18.43
N THR A 201 -6.57 24.83 18.31
CA THR A 201 -6.78 23.39 18.58
C THR A 201 -7.08 23.14 20.07
N VAL A 202 -8.33 22.81 20.40
CA VAL A 202 -8.71 22.39 21.76
C VAL A 202 -8.59 20.87 21.89
N ARG A 203 -7.85 20.41 22.90
CA ARG A 203 -7.74 18.99 23.29
C ARG A 203 -8.21 18.84 24.74
N THR A 204 -8.83 17.70 25.07
CA THR A 204 -9.20 17.36 26.45
C THR A 204 -8.69 15.98 26.86
N THR A 205 -8.62 15.71 28.16
CA THR A 205 -8.33 14.36 28.70
C THR A 205 -9.37 13.35 28.23
N CYS A 206 -9.00 12.06 28.25
CA CYS A 206 -9.83 10.97 27.73
C CYS A 206 -11.25 10.98 28.31
N ILE A 207 -12.25 10.94 27.43
CA ILE A 207 -13.67 10.86 27.80
C ILE A 207 -14.18 9.41 27.93
N LEU A 208 -13.29 8.41 27.82
CA LEU A 208 -13.57 6.98 27.98
C LEU A 208 -14.59 6.40 26.99
N CYS A 209 -14.60 6.89 25.74
CA CYS A 209 -15.62 6.60 24.71
C CYS A 209 -15.38 5.35 23.82
N GLY A 210 -14.26 4.62 23.98
CA GLY A 210 -13.93 3.46 23.13
C GLY A 210 -13.60 3.78 21.66
N GLU A 211 -13.49 5.05 21.26
CA GLU A 211 -13.30 5.48 19.86
C GLU A 211 -11.84 5.39 19.36
N CYS A 212 -10.91 4.74 20.08
CA CYS A 212 -9.47 4.83 19.77
C CYS A 212 -9.13 4.45 18.32
N ASP A 213 -9.73 3.37 17.81
CA ASP A 213 -9.36 2.80 16.51
C ASP A 213 -10.04 3.49 15.32
N ILE A 214 -10.97 4.40 15.60
CA ILE A 214 -11.64 5.25 14.60
C ILE A 214 -11.22 6.72 14.66
N GLY A 215 -10.30 7.04 15.58
CA GLY A 215 -9.77 8.37 15.80
C GLY A 215 -10.39 9.10 17.00
N CYS A 216 -9.56 9.91 17.68
CA CYS A 216 -9.93 10.51 18.94
C CYS A 216 -10.42 11.95 18.76
N ASN A 217 -11.74 12.11 18.65
CA ASN A 217 -12.38 13.42 18.49
C ASN A 217 -12.19 14.40 19.68
N SER A 218 -11.72 13.95 20.85
CA SER A 218 -11.35 14.84 21.96
C SER A 218 -9.86 15.23 21.98
N GLY A 219 -9.04 14.68 21.08
CA GLY A 219 -7.59 14.88 21.08
C GLY A 219 -6.86 14.28 22.30
N ALA A 220 -7.51 13.46 23.12
CA ALA A 220 -6.88 12.84 24.31
C ALA A 220 -5.76 11.85 23.97
N LYS A 221 -5.83 11.29 22.77
CA LYS A 221 -4.87 10.36 22.19
C LYS A 221 -3.60 11.14 21.80
N ASN A 222 -2.43 10.71 22.25
CA ASN A 222 -1.15 11.37 21.89
C ASN A 222 -0.65 10.83 20.55
N THR A 223 -1.40 11.16 19.50
CA THR A 223 -1.10 10.82 18.10
C THR A 223 0.01 11.70 17.53
N LEU A 224 0.62 11.25 16.44
CA LEU A 224 1.87 11.83 15.92
C LEU A 224 1.71 13.26 15.39
N ASP A 225 0.51 13.60 14.91
CA ASP A 225 0.07 14.95 14.59
C ASP A 225 0.10 15.88 15.82
N HIS A 226 -0.15 15.38 17.03
CA HIS A 226 -0.10 16.16 18.28
C HIS A 226 1.29 16.21 18.95
N ASN A 227 2.27 15.46 18.45
CA ASN A 227 3.64 15.45 18.98
C ASN A 227 4.71 15.61 17.89
N TYR A 228 5.33 14.55 17.40
CA TYR A 228 6.46 14.60 16.46
C TYR A 228 6.20 15.50 15.25
N LEU A 229 5.03 15.42 14.61
CA LEU A 229 4.72 16.26 13.44
C LEU A 229 4.46 17.72 13.82
N SER A 230 3.85 18.01 14.97
CA SER A 230 3.72 19.38 15.47
C SER A 230 5.08 19.98 15.85
N ALA A 231 6.00 19.17 16.38
CA ALA A 231 7.38 19.58 16.63
C ALA A 231 8.17 19.77 15.33
N ALA A 232 7.94 18.93 14.31
CA ALA A 232 8.56 19.04 12.99
C ALA A 232 8.07 20.27 12.21
N ALA A 233 6.77 20.58 12.22
CA ALA A 233 6.15 21.67 11.45
C ALA A 233 6.70 23.08 11.75
N ARG A 234 7.51 23.23 12.81
CA ARG A 234 8.26 24.47 13.12
C ARG A 234 9.45 24.71 12.18
N HIS A 235 9.93 23.65 11.52
CA HIS A 235 11.19 23.63 10.77
C HIS A 235 11.14 22.82 9.46
N ALA A 236 10.21 21.87 9.35
CA ALA A 236 9.94 21.05 8.16
C ALA A 236 8.66 21.50 7.43
N ASP A 237 8.65 21.35 6.11
CA ASP A 237 7.46 21.48 5.28
C ASP A 237 6.68 20.15 5.27
N LEU A 238 5.42 20.17 5.68
CA LEU A 238 4.55 18.98 5.77
C LEU A 238 3.46 19.05 4.69
N ARG A 239 3.63 18.26 3.62
CA ARG A 239 2.75 18.28 2.43
C ARG A 239 1.77 17.12 2.44
N THR A 240 0.50 17.41 2.67
CA THR A 240 -0.61 16.43 2.57
C THR A 240 -1.12 16.29 1.14
N PHE A 241 -1.85 15.22 0.83
CA PHE A 241 -2.27 14.83 -0.53
C PHE A 241 -1.12 14.58 -1.52
N HIS A 242 0.11 14.44 -1.03
CA HIS A 242 1.32 14.20 -1.84
C HIS A 242 1.67 12.71 -1.84
N ASP A 243 1.40 12.05 -2.96
CA ASP A 243 1.52 10.60 -3.13
C ASP A 243 2.76 10.29 -3.99
N VAL A 244 3.83 9.86 -3.33
CA VAL A 244 5.09 9.48 -3.98
C VAL A 244 4.89 8.21 -4.79
N ARG A 245 5.39 8.21 -6.04
CA ARG A 245 5.28 7.10 -6.98
C ARG A 245 6.64 6.61 -7.49
N GLY A 246 7.57 7.55 -7.69
CA GLY A 246 8.85 7.30 -8.34
C GLY A 246 10.05 7.64 -7.46
N ILE A 247 11.09 6.83 -7.55
CA ILE A 247 12.38 7.02 -6.88
C ILE A 247 13.49 6.70 -7.88
N ARG A 248 14.47 7.59 -8.03
CA ARG A 248 15.64 7.32 -8.88
C ARG A 248 16.90 7.97 -8.27
N PRO A 249 18.02 7.23 -8.15
CA PRO A 249 19.29 7.81 -7.72
C PRO A 249 19.83 8.79 -8.78
N LEU A 250 20.64 9.75 -8.35
CA LEU A 250 21.34 10.70 -9.21
C LEU A 250 22.84 10.34 -9.29
N ASP A 251 23.46 10.58 -10.44
CA ASP A 251 24.86 10.19 -10.69
C ASP A 251 25.87 10.88 -9.75
N GLY A 252 25.52 12.08 -9.25
CA GLY A 252 26.29 12.82 -8.25
C GLY A 252 25.92 12.53 -6.79
N GLY A 253 25.11 11.50 -6.54
CA GLY A 253 24.53 11.20 -5.22
C GLY A 253 23.20 11.93 -4.96
N GLY A 254 22.44 11.42 -3.99
CA GLY A 254 21.06 11.84 -3.74
C GLY A 254 20.05 11.23 -4.72
N TYR A 255 18.81 11.71 -4.65
CA TYR A 255 17.63 11.10 -5.27
C TYR A 255 16.73 12.13 -5.92
N GLU A 256 16.16 11.76 -7.06
CA GLU A 256 14.97 12.38 -7.64
C GLU A 256 13.73 11.58 -7.20
N VAL A 257 12.76 12.27 -6.62
CA VAL A 257 11.50 11.71 -6.12
C VAL A 257 10.36 12.25 -6.98
N ARG A 258 9.57 11.34 -7.53
CA ARG A 258 8.41 11.64 -8.37
C ARG A 258 7.14 11.43 -7.58
N TYR A 259 6.26 12.41 -7.59
CA TYR A 259 5.02 12.38 -6.82
C TYR A 259 3.87 13.00 -7.60
N VAL A 260 2.65 12.65 -7.21
CA VAL A 260 1.42 13.30 -7.68
C VAL A 260 0.75 14.02 -6.51
N VAL A 261 0.00 15.08 -6.80
CA VAL A 261 -0.82 15.78 -5.81
C VAL A 261 -2.29 15.48 -6.11
N HIS A 262 -2.98 14.88 -5.14
CA HIS A 262 -4.40 14.60 -5.24
C HIS A 262 -5.22 15.87 -4.95
N ASP A 263 -6.30 16.09 -5.70
CA ASP A 263 -7.25 17.18 -5.46
C ASP A 263 -8.63 16.61 -5.09
N PRO A 264 -9.03 16.67 -3.80
CA PRO A 264 -10.35 16.25 -3.35
C PRO A 264 -11.51 17.10 -3.90
N ALA A 265 -11.25 18.33 -4.37
CA ALA A 265 -12.27 19.17 -4.98
C ALA A 265 -12.53 18.80 -6.45
N ASN A 266 -11.60 18.08 -7.10
CA ASN A 266 -11.70 17.66 -8.50
C ASN A 266 -11.31 16.17 -8.68
N PRO A 267 -12.07 15.24 -8.08
CA PRO A 267 -11.77 13.81 -8.14
C PRO A 267 -11.84 13.29 -9.59
N GLY A 268 -10.76 12.63 -10.03
CA GLY A 268 -10.62 12.15 -11.40
C GLY A 268 -9.95 13.13 -12.37
N ALA A 269 -9.51 14.30 -11.92
CA ALA A 269 -8.61 15.15 -12.70
C ALA A 269 -7.31 14.40 -13.06
N LEU A 270 -6.75 14.71 -14.24
CA LEU A 270 -5.49 14.10 -14.69
C LEU A 270 -4.33 14.50 -13.78
N LEU A 271 -3.88 13.55 -12.97
CA LEU A 271 -2.75 13.74 -12.06
C LEU A 271 -1.48 14.03 -12.84
N THR A 272 -0.93 15.24 -12.65
CA THR A 272 0.34 15.65 -13.24
C THR A 272 1.48 15.27 -12.29
N GLU A 273 2.48 14.54 -12.81
CA GLU A 273 3.67 14.17 -12.05
C GLU A 273 4.55 15.39 -11.78
N ARG A 274 5.07 15.48 -10.55
CA ARG A 274 5.97 16.53 -10.06
C ARG A 274 7.26 15.91 -9.53
N LEU A 275 8.32 16.71 -9.50
CA LEU A 275 9.66 16.29 -9.10
C LEU A 275 10.15 17.12 -7.92
N ILE A 276 10.79 16.45 -6.96
CA ILE A 276 11.66 17.06 -5.95
C ILE A 276 12.97 16.28 -5.90
N ARG A 277 14.08 16.96 -5.61
CA ARG A 277 15.39 16.35 -5.40
C ARG A 277 15.78 16.41 -3.94
N CYS A 278 16.49 15.39 -3.47
CA CYS A 278 16.96 15.34 -2.09
C CYS A 278 18.34 14.69 -1.99
N ARG A 279 19.12 15.11 -0.99
CA ARG A 279 20.38 14.44 -0.64
C ARG A 279 20.14 13.11 0.08
N ARG A 280 19.09 13.02 0.89
CA ARG A 280 18.64 11.80 1.57
C ARG A 280 17.15 11.55 1.33
N LEU A 281 16.78 10.29 1.15
CA LEU A 281 15.39 9.86 1.00
C LEU A 281 15.05 8.90 2.14
N ILE A 282 14.06 9.26 2.96
CA ILE A 282 13.65 8.51 4.13
C ILE A 282 12.27 7.90 3.87
N LEU A 283 12.19 6.57 3.81
CA LEU A 283 10.94 5.83 3.64
C LEU A 283 10.34 5.48 5.00
N GLY A 284 9.20 6.11 5.28
CA GLY A 284 8.35 5.91 6.46
C GLY A 284 6.88 5.70 6.09
N ALA A 285 6.62 5.15 4.90
CA ALA A 285 5.30 4.96 4.30
C ALA A 285 4.49 3.80 4.91
N GLY A 286 5.04 3.16 5.95
CA GLY A 286 4.50 1.97 6.57
C GLY A 286 4.80 0.72 5.75
N THR A 287 4.67 -0.46 6.38
CA THR A 287 5.14 -1.73 5.84
C THR A 287 4.67 -1.99 4.41
N PHE A 288 3.38 -1.84 4.11
CA PHE A 288 2.88 -2.03 2.74
C PHE A 288 3.34 -0.94 1.77
N GLY A 289 3.30 0.34 2.19
CA GLY A 289 3.67 1.48 1.35
C GLY A 289 5.15 1.47 0.96
N THR A 290 6.05 1.26 1.92
CA THR A 290 7.49 1.22 1.70
C THR A 290 7.90 0.02 0.84
N ASN A 291 7.36 -1.18 1.11
CA ASN A 291 7.61 -2.34 0.24
C ASN A 291 7.06 -2.14 -1.18
N PHE A 292 5.85 -1.59 -1.32
CA PHE A 292 5.28 -1.28 -2.63
C PHE A 292 6.15 -0.29 -3.40
N LEU A 293 6.63 0.79 -2.77
CA LEU A 293 7.52 1.77 -3.39
C LEU A 293 8.85 1.16 -3.86
N LEU A 294 9.51 0.36 -3.01
CA LEU A 294 10.78 -0.29 -3.33
C LEU A 294 10.62 -1.34 -4.46
N LEU A 295 9.59 -2.19 -4.38
CA LEU A 295 9.29 -3.17 -5.43
C LEU A 295 8.94 -2.48 -6.75
N ARG A 296 8.13 -1.40 -6.70
CA ARG A 296 7.70 -0.63 -7.87
C ARG A 296 8.86 0.13 -8.53
N ASN A 297 9.87 0.55 -7.77
CA ASN A 297 11.04 1.26 -8.28
C ASN A 297 12.26 0.35 -8.47
N ARG A 298 12.09 -0.97 -8.51
CA ARG A 298 13.22 -1.91 -8.70
C ARG A 298 13.93 -1.78 -10.05
N GLY A 299 13.29 -1.19 -11.07
CA GLY A 299 13.90 -0.87 -12.37
C GLY A 299 14.98 0.21 -12.30
N SER A 300 14.70 1.27 -11.54
CA SER A 300 15.58 2.41 -11.24
C SER A 300 16.52 2.13 -10.07
N LEU A 301 16.19 1.13 -9.23
CA LEU A 301 16.96 0.64 -8.10
C LEU A 301 17.45 -0.82 -8.30
N PRO A 302 18.23 -1.13 -9.35
CA PRO A 302 18.62 -2.50 -9.70
C PRO A 302 19.57 -3.20 -8.71
N ALA A 303 20.22 -2.47 -7.79
CA ALA A 303 21.08 -3.03 -6.76
C ALA A 303 20.33 -3.44 -5.48
N LEU A 304 18.99 -3.29 -5.44
CA LEU A 304 18.19 -3.73 -4.29
C LEU A 304 18.33 -5.24 -4.07
N SER A 305 18.58 -5.60 -2.81
CA SER A 305 18.71 -6.98 -2.35
C SER A 305 17.54 -7.87 -2.80
N GLU A 306 17.85 -9.11 -3.14
CA GLU A 306 16.84 -10.17 -3.34
C GLU A 306 16.10 -10.55 -2.04
N ALA A 307 16.51 -10.03 -0.87
CA ALA A 307 15.74 -10.12 0.37
C ALA A 307 14.49 -9.19 0.38
N LEU A 308 14.35 -8.29 -0.60
CA LEU A 308 13.16 -7.44 -0.74
C LEU A 308 11.90 -8.28 -0.97
N GLY A 309 10.87 -7.98 -0.19
CA GLY A 309 9.63 -8.71 -0.05
C GLY A 309 9.65 -9.79 1.04
N THR A 310 10.80 -10.24 1.53
CA THR A 310 10.89 -11.39 2.44
C THR A 310 10.65 -11.04 3.92
N ARG A 311 10.34 -12.07 4.74
CA ARG A 311 10.13 -11.97 6.19
C ARG A 311 8.93 -11.11 6.59
N PHE A 312 7.91 -11.07 5.74
CA PHE A 312 6.66 -10.47 6.13
C PHE A 312 5.98 -11.28 7.25
N SER A 313 5.44 -10.59 8.24
CA SER A 313 4.67 -11.13 9.36
C SER A 313 3.50 -10.21 9.68
N GLY A 314 2.39 -10.80 10.15
CA GLY A 314 1.25 -10.07 10.72
C GLY A 314 1.39 -9.84 12.23
N ASN A 315 2.61 -9.92 12.77
CA ASN A 315 2.96 -9.86 14.19
C ASN A 315 2.13 -10.83 15.06
N GLY A 316 1.72 -11.97 14.48
CA GLY A 316 0.89 -12.97 15.15
C GLY A 316 -0.52 -12.50 15.52
N ASP A 317 -1.05 -11.47 14.84
CA ASP A 317 -2.37 -10.88 15.12
C ASP A 317 -3.51 -11.91 15.07
N LEU A 318 -4.33 -11.96 16.12
CA LEU A 318 -5.53 -12.80 16.20
C LEU A 318 -6.67 -12.03 16.91
N LEU A 319 -7.81 -11.87 16.24
CA LEU A 319 -9.02 -11.29 16.80
C LEU A 319 -10.03 -12.38 17.15
N THR A 320 -10.51 -12.41 18.39
CA THR A 320 -11.59 -13.29 18.85
C THR A 320 -12.57 -12.52 19.74
N PHE A 321 -13.71 -13.12 20.08
CA PHE A 321 -14.76 -12.48 20.88
C PHE A 321 -15.23 -13.39 22.00
N ILE A 322 -15.43 -12.79 23.18
CA ILE A 322 -16.25 -13.34 24.26
C ILE A 322 -17.67 -12.77 24.07
N MET A 323 -18.68 -13.62 24.15
CA MET A 323 -20.11 -13.23 24.02
C MET A 323 -20.93 -13.81 25.18
N ASP A 324 -22.04 -13.15 25.54
CA ASP A 324 -23.01 -13.64 26.56
C ASP A 324 -22.35 -14.06 27.89
N ALA A 325 -21.36 -13.30 28.37
CA ALA A 325 -20.67 -13.56 29.63
C ALA A 325 -21.62 -13.49 30.84
N LYS A 326 -21.43 -14.39 31.82
CA LYS A 326 -22.37 -14.62 32.92
C LYS A 326 -21.76 -14.40 34.30
N THR A 327 -22.61 -14.13 35.27
CA THR A 327 -22.28 -14.11 36.70
C THR A 327 -22.82 -15.37 37.36
N ARG A 328 -21.95 -16.06 38.10
CA ARG A 328 -22.38 -17.15 39.00
C ARG A 328 -23.05 -16.51 40.21
N GLY A 329 -24.27 -16.93 40.51
CA GLY A 329 -24.92 -16.55 41.76
C GLY A 329 -24.18 -17.17 42.94
N ASN A 330 -23.86 -16.37 43.96
CA ASN A 330 -23.31 -16.91 45.21
C ASN A 330 -24.35 -17.86 45.83
N GLY A 331 -23.97 -19.13 45.99
CA GLY A 331 -24.84 -20.18 46.49
C GLY A 331 -25.11 -20.07 47.98
N SER A 332 -26.09 -19.26 48.36
CA SER A 332 -26.80 -19.38 49.63
C SER A 332 -28.29 -19.07 49.43
N ASP A 333 -29.04 -20.04 48.90
CA ASP A 333 -30.36 -20.40 49.41
C ASP A 333 -30.96 -21.63 48.69
N ASN A 334 -31.07 -22.72 49.45
CA ASN A 334 -32.11 -23.75 49.38
C ASN A 334 -32.73 -24.09 48.00
N GLY A 335 -32.08 -25.00 47.27
CA GLY A 335 -32.76 -26.02 46.45
C GLY A 335 -33.36 -25.60 45.10
N ASN A 336 -33.46 -24.32 44.79
CA ASN A 336 -33.81 -23.83 43.44
C ASN A 336 -32.56 -23.24 42.77
N GLY A 337 -32.28 -23.65 41.54
CA GLY A 337 -31.01 -23.37 40.84
C GLY A 337 -30.63 -21.89 40.83
N ALA A 338 -29.37 -21.60 41.16
CA ALA A 338 -28.84 -20.25 41.26
C ALA A 338 -29.08 -19.44 39.97
N ALA A 339 -29.71 -18.27 40.11
CA ALA A 339 -30.02 -17.40 38.98
C ALA A 339 -28.73 -16.88 38.33
N THR A 340 -28.46 -17.29 37.09
CA THR A 340 -27.34 -16.79 36.29
C THR A 340 -27.63 -15.37 35.79
N GLY A 341 -26.95 -14.39 36.38
CA GLY A 341 -26.99 -13.00 35.90
C GLY A 341 -26.11 -12.79 34.67
N VAL A 342 -26.27 -11.66 33.99
CA VAL A 342 -25.32 -11.24 32.94
C VAL A 342 -24.12 -10.55 33.58
N ARG A 343 -22.92 -10.87 33.11
CA ARG A 343 -21.70 -10.15 33.46
C ARG A 343 -21.55 -8.96 32.54
N THR A 344 -21.77 -7.77 33.08
CA THR A 344 -21.47 -6.52 32.39
C THR A 344 -19.96 -6.38 32.23
N LEU A 345 -19.48 -6.38 30.98
CA LEU A 345 -18.09 -6.08 30.60
C LEU A 345 -17.95 -4.64 30.07
N SER A 346 -19.01 -4.09 29.47
CA SER A 346 -19.06 -2.71 28.94
C SER A 346 -17.87 -2.36 28.04
N GLY A 347 -17.66 -3.13 26.96
CA GLY A 347 -16.57 -2.90 25.99
C GLY A 347 -16.53 -1.49 25.36
N SER A 348 -17.65 -0.76 25.40
CA SER A 348 -17.74 0.64 24.93
C SER A 348 -17.36 1.71 25.96
N ARG A 349 -16.89 1.34 27.16
CA ARG A 349 -16.37 2.27 28.17
C ARG A 349 -14.87 2.05 28.42
N GLY A 350 -14.11 3.15 28.38
CA GLY A 350 -12.66 3.17 28.52
C GLY A 350 -11.94 3.40 27.18
N PRO A 351 -10.60 3.40 27.16
CA PRO A 351 -9.80 3.21 25.95
C PRO A 351 -10.03 1.81 25.36
N VAL A 352 -9.60 1.61 24.12
CA VAL A 352 -9.69 0.30 23.47
C VAL A 352 -8.89 -0.75 24.25
N ILE A 353 -7.62 -0.55 24.57
CA ILE A 353 -6.87 -1.46 25.48
C ILE A 353 -6.82 -0.90 26.90
N THR A 354 -6.98 -1.76 27.91
CA THR A 354 -6.74 -1.41 29.32
C THR A 354 -5.80 -2.37 30.07
N THR A 355 -5.64 -3.59 29.56
CA THR A 355 -4.90 -4.71 30.13
C THR A 355 -4.19 -5.51 29.06
N ALA A 356 -3.03 -6.07 29.40
CA ALA A 356 -2.28 -7.00 28.57
C ALA A 356 -1.77 -8.16 29.42
N ILE A 357 -2.12 -9.37 29.02
CA ILE A 357 -1.62 -10.64 29.56
C ILE A 357 -0.38 -11.04 28.74
N ARG A 358 0.75 -11.29 29.40
CA ARG A 358 1.99 -11.78 28.76
C ARG A 358 2.11 -13.29 28.96
N VAL A 359 2.26 -14.06 27.88
CA VAL A 359 2.59 -15.49 27.92
C VAL A 359 4.04 -15.67 27.45
N PRO A 360 4.92 -16.30 28.26
CA PRO A 360 6.34 -16.42 27.97
C PRO A 360 6.64 -17.27 26.73
N ASP A 361 7.77 -16.96 26.08
CA ASP A 361 8.43 -17.80 25.08
C ASP A 361 9.23 -18.93 25.76
N THR A 362 9.59 -19.98 25.02
CA THR A 362 10.65 -20.95 25.40
C THR A 362 11.91 -20.30 25.95
N ARG A 363 12.30 -19.14 25.40
CA ARG A 363 13.47 -18.38 25.84
C ARG A 363 13.29 -17.71 27.20
N ASP A 364 12.05 -17.58 27.66
CA ASP A 364 11.67 -16.98 28.94
C ASP A 364 11.22 -18.04 29.96
N GLY A 365 11.44 -19.34 29.66
CA GLY A 365 10.97 -20.45 30.49
C GLY A 365 9.51 -20.87 30.27
N GLY A 366 8.87 -20.42 29.19
CA GLY A 366 7.55 -20.87 28.75
C GLY A 366 7.57 -22.06 27.79
N ASP A 367 6.40 -22.48 27.30
CA ASP A 367 6.26 -23.48 26.25
C ASP A 367 5.99 -22.79 24.89
N GLY A 368 6.76 -23.06 23.84
CA GLY A 368 6.54 -22.49 22.50
C GLY A 368 6.87 -20.99 22.35
N ARG A 369 6.43 -20.36 21.25
CA ARG A 369 6.74 -18.95 20.92
C ARG A 369 5.89 -17.98 21.76
N GLY A 370 6.47 -16.88 22.25
CA GLY A 370 5.80 -15.92 23.15
C GLY A 370 4.70 -15.07 22.51
N TYR A 371 3.73 -14.61 23.32
CA TYR A 371 2.63 -13.73 22.87
C TYR A 371 2.02 -12.90 24.01
N TYR A 372 1.20 -11.93 23.61
CA TYR A 372 0.30 -11.16 24.46
C TYR A 372 -1.16 -11.43 24.12
N VAL A 373 -2.05 -11.25 25.10
CA VAL A 373 -3.51 -11.17 24.92
C VAL A 373 -4.02 -9.89 25.59
N GLU A 374 -4.68 -9.03 24.83
CA GLU A 374 -5.19 -7.73 25.27
C GLU A 374 -6.73 -7.68 25.21
N ASP A 375 -7.33 -6.93 26.12
CA ASP A 375 -8.77 -6.61 26.05
C ASP A 375 -9.00 -5.48 25.03
N ALA A 376 -9.98 -5.62 24.14
CA ALA A 376 -10.32 -4.57 23.19
C ALA A 376 -11.73 -4.00 23.43
N GLY A 377 -11.82 -2.68 23.46
CA GLY A 377 -13.08 -1.93 23.45
C GLY A 377 -13.58 -1.66 22.04
N TYR A 378 -14.77 -1.07 21.92
CA TYR A 378 -15.36 -0.70 20.62
C TYR A 378 -16.26 0.54 20.73
N PRO A 379 -16.38 1.35 19.67
CA PRO A 379 -17.24 2.54 19.66
C PRO A 379 -18.69 2.25 20.05
N ALA A 380 -19.31 3.15 20.80
CA ALA A 380 -20.67 2.96 21.32
C ALA A 380 -21.76 2.76 20.23
N PHE A 381 -21.54 3.22 18.99
CA PHE A 381 -22.49 2.95 17.89
C PHE A 381 -22.42 1.49 17.38
N MET A 382 -21.32 0.77 17.62
CA MET A 382 -21.21 -0.65 17.24
C MET A 382 -22.11 -1.56 18.11
N ASN A 383 -22.55 -1.10 19.29
CA ASN A 383 -23.59 -1.78 20.07
C ASN A 383 -24.82 -2.10 19.17
N TRP A 384 -25.29 -1.11 18.40
CA TRP A 384 -26.43 -1.25 17.48
C TRP A 384 -26.14 -2.20 16.31
N LEU A 385 -24.89 -2.34 15.87
CA LEU A 385 -24.50 -3.25 14.78
C LEU A 385 -24.45 -4.71 15.26
N ILE A 386 -23.94 -4.94 16.47
CA ILE A 386 -23.96 -6.25 17.15
C ILE A 386 -25.41 -6.67 17.44
N GLU A 387 -26.28 -5.73 17.82
CA GLU A 387 -27.70 -5.95 18.03
C GLU A 387 -28.49 -6.19 16.72
N THR A 388 -28.21 -5.44 15.65
CA THR A 388 -28.89 -5.62 14.34
C THR A 388 -28.41 -6.86 13.57
N GLY A 389 -27.24 -7.41 13.89
CA GLY A 389 -26.85 -8.77 13.49
C GLY A 389 -27.86 -9.85 13.93
N GLN A 390 -28.77 -9.53 14.86
CA GLN A 390 -29.88 -10.39 15.26
C GLN A 390 -31.21 -10.13 14.53
N LEU A 391 -31.27 -9.37 13.42
CA LEU A 391 -32.50 -9.04 12.70
C LEU A 391 -33.51 -10.20 12.55
N GLY A 392 -33.05 -11.42 12.26
CA GLY A 392 -33.92 -12.61 12.22
C GLY A 392 -34.47 -13.07 13.59
N LYS A 393 -33.66 -13.02 14.66
CA LYS A 393 -34.09 -13.36 16.03
C LYS A 393 -34.96 -12.26 16.64
N VAL A 394 -34.66 -10.99 16.35
CA VAL A 394 -35.48 -9.83 16.74
C VAL A 394 -36.83 -9.88 16.02
N ALA A 395 -36.87 -10.05 14.69
CA ALA A 395 -38.12 -10.22 13.96
C ALA A 395 -38.96 -11.40 14.49
N ALA A 396 -38.34 -12.53 14.85
CA ALA A 396 -39.03 -13.67 15.46
C ALA A 396 -39.51 -13.42 16.91
N ARG A 397 -38.90 -12.50 17.66
CA ARG A 397 -39.41 -12.02 18.97
C ARG A 397 -40.54 -11.02 18.76
N THR A 398 -40.35 -10.01 17.92
CA THR A 398 -41.35 -8.97 17.59
C THR A 398 -42.61 -9.58 17.00
N LEU A 399 -42.52 -10.59 16.12
CA LEU A 399 -43.69 -11.31 15.61
C LEU A 399 -44.41 -12.11 16.71
N ARG A 400 -43.68 -12.62 17.71
CA ARG A 400 -44.23 -13.35 18.86
C ARG A 400 -44.95 -12.41 19.82
N VAL A 401 -44.35 -11.25 20.12
CA VAL A 401 -44.95 -10.17 20.91
C VAL A 401 -46.16 -9.59 20.19
N ALA A 402 -46.07 -9.30 18.88
CA ALA A 402 -47.19 -8.83 18.08
C ALA A 402 -48.34 -9.85 18.01
N ARG A 403 -48.04 -11.15 17.87
CA ARG A 403 -49.03 -12.24 17.93
C ARG A 403 -49.66 -12.35 19.33
N GLN A 404 -48.90 -12.13 20.39
CA GLN A 404 -49.40 -12.15 21.77
C GLN A 404 -50.31 -10.95 22.04
N LEU A 405 -49.86 -9.73 21.72
CA LEU A 405 -50.66 -8.51 21.79
C LEU A 405 -51.93 -8.57 20.93
N LEU A 406 -51.87 -9.20 19.74
CA LEU A 406 -53.05 -9.43 18.91
C LEU A 406 -54.03 -10.41 19.56
N LYS A 407 -53.52 -11.45 20.24
CA LYS A 407 -54.33 -12.42 20.98
C LYS A 407 -54.99 -11.79 22.21
N ASP A 408 -54.24 -10.99 22.96
CA ASP A 408 -54.69 -10.27 24.16
C ASP A 408 -55.62 -9.09 23.82
N ARG A 409 -55.66 -8.66 22.56
CA ARG A 409 -56.62 -7.69 22.00
C ARG A 409 -57.87 -8.34 21.39
N LEU A 410 -57.83 -9.66 21.09
CA LEU A 410 -58.95 -10.45 20.60
C LEU A 410 -59.72 -11.18 21.72
N PHE A 411 -59.09 -11.42 22.87
CA PHE A 411 -59.71 -11.98 24.07
C PHE A 411 -59.51 -11.00 25.22
N GLU A 412 -60.59 -10.57 25.88
CA GLU A 412 -60.65 -9.41 26.80
C GLU A 412 -59.67 -9.44 28.00
N ALA A 413 -58.40 -9.10 27.76
CA ALA A 413 -57.38 -8.98 28.79
C ALA A 413 -57.20 -7.52 29.23
N ARG A 414 -57.71 -7.16 30.42
CA ARG A 414 -57.47 -5.85 31.05
C ARG A 414 -56.00 -5.72 31.50
N ARG A 415 -55.10 -5.29 30.61
CA ARG A 415 -53.75 -4.82 30.95
C ARG A 415 -53.51 -3.42 30.39
N SER A 416 -53.21 -2.48 31.28
CA SER A 416 -53.02 -1.05 30.98
C SER A 416 -51.54 -0.59 31.05
N ASN A 417 -50.59 -1.53 31.08
CA ASN A 417 -49.16 -1.23 31.00
C ASN A 417 -48.47 -2.16 29.99
N ILE A 418 -48.02 -1.57 28.88
CA ILE A 418 -47.33 -2.26 27.76
C ILE A 418 -45.80 -2.06 27.78
N SER A 419 -45.26 -1.40 28.82
CA SER A 419 -43.83 -1.05 28.88
C SER A 419 -42.92 -2.28 28.89
N ALA A 420 -43.39 -3.40 29.49
CA ALA A 420 -42.68 -4.67 29.49
C ALA A 420 -42.60 -5.30 28.10
N ASP A 421 -43.68 -5.21 27.30
CA ASP A 421 -43.73 -5.76 25.95
C ASP A 421 -42.92 -4.92 24.96
N VAL A 422 -42.90 -3.59 25.15
CA VAL A 422 -42.03 -2.67 24.40
C VAL A 422 -40.55 -2.91 24.73
N ALA A 423 -40.20 -3.10 26.00
CA ALA A 423 -38.83 -3.49 26.40
C ALA A 423 -38.42 -4.85 25.81
N ALA A 424 -39.33 -5.83 25.80
CA ALA A 424 -39.09 -7.14 25.18
C ALA A 424 -38.92 -7.07 23.64
N ALA A 425 -39.52 -6.08 22.99
CA ALA A 425 -39.40 -5.84 21.55
C ALA A 425 -38.13 -5.04 21.17
N LEU A 426 -37.67 -4.13 22.03
CA LEU A 426 -36.41 -3.40 21.87
C LEU A 426 -35.18 -4.28 22.15
N GLY A 427 -35.35 -5.35 22.92
CA GLY A 427 -34.25 -6.16 23.41
C GLY A 427 -33.66 -5.59 24.70
N ASP A 428 -32.83 -6.39 25.35
CA ASP A 428 -32.36 -6.17 26.73
C ASP A 428 -30.91 -5.69 26.80
N GLY A 429 -30.26 -5.40 25.67
CA GLY A 429 -28.86 -4.97 25.58
C GLY A 429 -27.85 -6.00 26.14
N ARG A 430 -28.28 -7.22 26.50
CA ARG A 430 -27.45 -8.15 27.28
C ARG A 430 -26.18 -8.57 26.55
N LEU A 431 -26.24 -8.67 25.22
CA LEU A 431 -25.10 -9.10 24.39
C LEU A 431 -24.06 -7.99 24.23
N SER A 432 -24.46 -6.78 23.89
CA SER A 432 -23.56 -5.62 23.77
C SER A 432 -22.98 -5.18 25.12
N ALA A 433 -23.67 -5.46 26.23
CA ALA A 433 -23.16 -5.26 27.59
C ALA A 433 -22.17 -6.33 28.06
N SER A 434 -22.23 -7.56 27.52
CA SER A 434 -21.44 -8.73 27.95
C SER A 434 -20.46 -9.27 26.91
N SER A 435 -20.32 -8.59 25.76
CA SER A 435 -19.32 -8.90 24.76
C SER A 435 -18.00 -8.19 25.02
N LEU A 436 -16.88 -8.89 24.77
CA LEU A 436 -15.54 -8.35 24.83
C LEU A 436 -14.67 -8.96 23.71
N PRO A 437 -14.26 -8.16 22.71
CA PRO A 437 -13.17 -8.54 21.80
C PRO A 437 -11.87 -8.79 22.56
N LEU A 438 -11.14 -9.85 22.18
CA LEU A 438 -9.78 -10.14 22.61
C LEU A 438 -8.84 -10.05 21.41
N LEU A 439 -7.73 -9.35 21.60
CA LEU A 439 -6.65 -9.27 20.61
C LEU A 439 -5.45 -10.09 21.09
N GLY A 440 -4.89 -10.88 20.19
CA GLY A 440 -3.66 -11.63 20.41
C GLY A 440 -2.61 -11.13 19.43
N MET A 441 -1.36 -11.08 19.86
CA MET A 441 -0.20 -10.69 19.05
C MET A 441 1.05 -11.34 19.65
N GLY A 442 2.09 -11.58 18.86
CA GLY A 442 3.20 -12.40 19.33
C GLY A 442 4.16 -12.81 18.24
N ARG A 443 5.04 -13.75 18.59
CA ARG A 443 6.08 -14.23 17.70
C ARG A 443 5.56 -15.35 16.80
N ASP A 444 4.81 -14.99 15.78
CA ASP A 444 4.53 -15.89 14.65
C ASP A 444 5.80 -16.19 13.83
N ILE A 445 5.70 -16.94 12.73
CA ILE A 445 6.83 -17.20 11.85
C ILE A 445 6.82 -16.17 10.70
N PRO A 446 7.89 -15.37 10.51
CA PRO A 446 7.99 -14.42 9.41
C PRO A 446 8.44 -15.12 8.12
N ASP A 447 7.51 -15.86 7.51
CA ASP A 447 7.70 -16.60 6.26
C ASP A 447 7.02 -15.96 5.04
N GLY A 448 6.27 -14.87 5.25
CA GLY A 448 5.54 -14.19 4.18
C GLY A 448 6.47 -13.54 3.15
N VAL A 449 6.05 -13.60 1.89
CA VAL A 449 6.76 -12.98 0.76
C VAL A 449 5.86 -11.99 0.03
N MET A 450 6.25 -10.72 0.03
CA MET A 450 5.64 -9.68 -0.81
C MET A 450 6.24 -9.67 -2.21
N GLY A 451 5.42 -9.32 -3.20
CA GLY A 451 5.85 -9.04 -4.56
C GLY A 451 4.88 -8.08 -5.25
N LEU A 452 5.12 -7.83 -6.54
CA LEU A 452 4.11 -7.24 -7.40
C LEU A 452 3.45 -8.33 -8.23
N GLN A 453 2.13 -8.22 -8.37
CA GLN A 453 1.34 -8.96 -9.34
C GLN A 453 0.44 -7.97 -10.07
N ASP A 454 0.59 -7.89 -11.40
CA ASP A 454 -0.22 -7.03 -12.26
C ASP A 454 -0.14 -5.53 -11.85
N GLY A 455 1.05 -5.10 -11.39
CA GLY A 455 1.34 -3.75 -10.89
C GLY A 455 0.81 -3.45 -9.48
N ARG A 456 0.24 -4.42 -8.76
CA ARG A 456 -0.31 -4.28 -7.40
C ARG A 456 0.53 -5.06 -6.39
N LEU A 457 0.59 -4.58 -5.15
CA LEU A 457 1.22 -5.34 -4.07
C LEU A 457 0.45 -6.66 -3.84
N ALA A 458 1.19 -7.76 -3.83
CA ALA A 458 0.69 -9.10 -3.50
C ALA A 458 1.53 -9.68 -2.37
N ILE A 459 0.91 -10.52 -1.54
CA ILE A 459 1.57 -11.25 -0.46
C ILE A 459 1.19 -12.73 -0.58
N ASP A 460 2.20 -13.60 -0.61
CA ASP A 460 2.04 -15.04 -0.40
C ASP A 460 2.42 -15.33 1.06
N TRP A 461 1.41 -15.66 1.87
CA TRP A 461 1.54 -15.98 3.29
C TRP A 461 0.44 -16.97 3.68
N THR A 462 0.72 -17.85 4.63
CA THR A 462 -0.27 -18.81 5.12
C THR A 462 -0.13 -19.07 6.62
N LEU A 463 -1.23 -19.46 7.25
CA LEU A 463 -1.25 -19.89 8.66
C LEU A 463 -0.42 -21.15 8.95
N SER A 464 0.00 -21.93 7.94
CA SER A 464 0.43 -23.32 8.11
C SER A 464 1.65 -23.49 9.03
N THR A 465 2.69 -22.69 8.82
CA THR A 465 3.92 -22.66 9.63
C THR A 465 3.67 -22.18 11.06
N SER A 466 2.72 -21.26 11.24
CA SER A 466 2.39 -20.64 12.53
C SER A 466 1.23 -21.31 13.27
N THR A 467 0.69 -22.44 12.80
CA THR A 467 -0.49 -23.11 13.37
C THR A 467 -0.37 -23.35 14.88
N ALA A 468 0.75 -23.92 15.33
CA ALA A 468 0.99 -24.21 16.75
C ALA A 468 1.11 -22.96 17.64
N TYR A 469 1.47 -21.81 17.06
CA TYR A 469 1.42 -20.51 17.73
C TYR A 469 -0.04 -20.05 17.89
N PHE A 470 -0.82 -20.02 16.80
CA PHE A 470 -2.21 -19.57 16.83
C PHE A 470 -3.11 -20.45 17.71
N ASP A 471 -2.91 -21.78 17.71
CA ASP A 471 -3.63 -22.69 18.59
C ASP A 471 -3.41 -22.39 20.09
N ARG A 472 -2.19 -21.97 20.47
CA ARG A 472 -1.88 -21.57 21.86
C ARG A 472 -2.54 -20.25 22.23
N VAL A 473 -2.43 -19.21 21.40
CA VAL A 473 -3.11 -17.91 21.60
C VAL A 473 -4.61 -18.13 21.78
N ARG A 474 -5.23 -18.90 20.87
CA ARG A 474 -6.65 -19.28 20.89
C ARG A 474 -7.03 -20.07 22.14
N SER A 475 -6.19 -20.98 22.61
CA SER A 475 -6.40 -21.75 23.85
C SER A 475 -6.41 -20.86 25.09
N THR A 476 -5.51 -19.86 25.18
CA THR A 476 -5.52 -18.86 26.26
C THR A 476 -6.80 -18.02 26.21
N MET A 477 -7.18 -17.48 25.05
CA MET A 477 -8.39 -16.69 24.88
C MET A 477 -9.67 -17.48 25.23
N ALA A 478 -9.77 -18.74 24.78
CA ALA A 478 -10.88 -19.63 25.11
C ALA A 478 -10.92 -19.99 26.61
N SER A 479 -9.79 -19.94 27.32
CA SER A 479 -9.74 -20.15 28.78
C SER A 479 -10.23 -18.92 29.54
N ILE A 480 -9.89 -17.70 29.08
CA ILE A 480 -10.44 -16.44 29.59
C ILE A 480 -11.96 -16.37 29.37
N ALA A 481 -12.44 -16.75 28.18
CA ALA A 481 -13.87 -16.79 27.88
C ALA A 481 -14.64 -17.75 28.82
N ARG A 482 -14.09 -18.95 29.06
CA ARG A 482 -14.65 -19.93 30.01
C ARG A 482 -14.69 -19.42 31.46
N GLU A 483 -13.65 -18.72 31.91
CA GLU A 483 -13.60 -18.15 33.26
C GLU A 483 -14.62 -17.01 33.45
N LEU A 484 -14.96 -16.29 32.37
CA LEU A 484 -16.03 -15.29 32.36
C LEU A 484 -17.44 -15.89 32.15
N ASP A 485 -17.57 -17.23 32.12
CA ASP A 485 -18.78 -17.97 31.75
C ASP A 485 -19.43 -17.45 30.44
N GLY A 486 -18.59 -17.10 29.46
CA GLY A 486 -18.99 -16.58 28.15
C GLY A 486 -18.70 -17.55 26.99
N ASP A 487 -19.46 -17.39 25.91
CA ASP A 487 -19.28 -18.11 24.66
C ASP A 487 -18.04 -17.58 23.93
N PHE A 488 -17.10 -18.47 23.60
CA PHE A 488 -15.92 -18.15 22.81
C PHE A 488 -16.23 -18.22 21.31
N VAL A 489 -15.98 -17.12 20.59
CA VAL A 489 -16.29 -17.00 19.15
C VAL A 489 -15.04 -16.54 18.39
N ASP A 490 -14.54 -17.40 17.51
CA ASP A 490 -13.51 -17.03 16.52
C ASP A 490 -14.06 -15.96 15.56
N ASN A 491 -13.19 -15.12 14.99
CA ASN A 491 -13.59 -14.10 14.01
C ASN A 491 -14.53 -14.71 12.92
N PRO A 492 -15.67 -14.07 12.59
CA PRO A 492 -16.61 -14.57 11.58
C PRO A 492 -16.03 -14.67 10.15
N LEU A 493 -14.76 -14.37 9.89
CA LEU A 493 -14.02 -14.68 8.66
C LEU A 493 -13.14 -15.96 8.75
N TRP A 494 -13.06 -16.60 9.92
CA TRP A 494 -12.22 -17.78 10.19
C TRP A 494 -12.57 -19.00 9.33
N TRP A 495 -13.83 -19.14 8.90
CA TRP A 495 -14.25 -20.21 7.97
C TRP A 495 -13.54 -20.15 6.61
N ALA A 496 -12.97 -18.99 6.23
CA ALA A 496 -12.12 -18.83 5.05
C ALA A 496 -10.61 -18.93 5.36
N LYS A 497 -10.21 -19.22 6.61
CA LYS A 497 -8.82 -19.23 7.11
C LYS A 497 -8.05 -17.93 6.86
N ARG A 498 -8.72 -16.77 7.00
CA ARG A 498 -8.14 -15.44 6.73
C ARG A 498 -7.91 -14.70 8.05
N VAL A 499 -6.71 -14.14 8.21
CA VAL A 499 -6.33 -13.31 9.36
C VAL A 499 -6.45 -11.84 8.97
N ILE A 500 -6.86 -10.99 9.92
CA ILE A 500 -6.75 -9.52 9.79
C ILE A 500 -5.54 -9.10 10.62
N THR A 501 -4.59 -8.39 10.01
CA THR A 501 -3.47 -7.74 10.73
C THR A 501 -3.62 -6.23 10.74
N VAL A 502 -3.35 -5.65 11.90
CA VAL A 502 -3.16 -4.20 12.12
C VAL A 502 -1.69 -3.87 12.43
N HIS A 503 -0.85 -4.90 12.58
CA HIS A 503 0.58 -4.83 12.84
C HIS A 503 1.44 -5.44 11.72
N PRO A 504 1.23 -5.11 10.42
CA PRO A 504 2.05 -5.64 9.34
C PRO A 504 3.50 -5.16 9.47
N ILE A 505 4.46 -6.07 9.31
CA ILE A 505 5.90 -5.79 9.49
C ILE A 505 6.77 -6.64 8.54
N GLY A 506 8.00 -6.21 8.29
CA GLY A 506 8.96 -6.89 7.42
C GLY A 506 8.80 -6.58 5.93
N GLY A 507 9.41 -7.40 5.07
CA GLY A 507 9.48 -7.16 3.62
C GLY A 507 10.71 -6.37 3.18
N ALA A 508 11.16 -5.36 3.94
CA ALA A 508 12.43 -4.67 3.69
C ALA A 508 13.43 -4.85 4.86
N PRO A 509 13.62 -6.08 5.37
CA PRO A 509 14.20 -6.32 6.68
C PRO A 509 15.63 -5.83 6.81
N ALA A 510 15.96 -5.29 7.98
CA ALA A 510 17.32 -5.00 8.38
C ALA A 510 18.15 -6.29 8.45
N GLY A 511 19.42 -6.21 8.05
CA GLY A 511 20.36 -7.32 8.05
C GLY A 511 21.80 -6.88 8.23
N ARG A 512 22.72 -7.84 8.29
CA ARG A 512 24.17 -7.59 8.46
C ARG A 512 24.88 -7.29 7.14
N ASN A 513 24.30 -7.69 6.02
CA ASN A 513 24.85 -7.58 4.67
C ASN A 513 23.73 -7.71 3.62
N PRO A 514 23.97 -7.41 2.33
CA PRO A 514 22.94 -7.41 1.30
C PRO A 514 22.34 -8.79 0.96
N ALA A 515 22.95 -9.90 1.38
CA ALA A 515 22.36 -11.24 1.23
C ALA A 515 21.41 -11.59 2.40
N GLU A 516 21.50 -10.85 3.51
CA GLU A 516 20.73 -11.07 4.73
C GLU A 516 19.67 -9.99 5.01
N GLY A 517 19.58 -8.93 4.21
CA GLY A 517 18.60 -7.86 4.40
C GLY A 517 18.58 -6.86 3.25
N VAL A 518 17.59 -5.98 3.26
CA VAL A 518 17.47 -4.86 2.31
C VAL A 518 18.22 -3.63 2.82
N CYS A 519 18.18 -3.40 4.12
CA CYS A 519 18.87 -2.32 4.80
C CYS A 519 19.81 -2.84 5.90
N ASP A 520 20.72 -1.98 6.34
CA ASP A 520 21.64 -2.24 7.45
C ASP A 520 20.94 -2.14 8.82
N SER A 521 21.69 -2.28 9.92
CA SER A 521 21.12 -2.20 11.27
C SER A 521 20.54 -0.82 11.63
N TYR A 522 20.82 0.24 10.87
CA TYR A 522 20.32 1.61 11.05
C TYR A 522 19.28 2.01 10.00
N GLY A 523 18.89 1.08 9.11
CA GLY A 523 17.90 1.32 8.07
C GLY A 523 18.46 1.85 6.75
N GLU A 524 19.79 2.02 6.59
CA GLU A 524 20.36 2.45 5.31
C GLU A 524 20.28 1.33 4.28
N VAL A 525 19.70 1.59 3.11
CA VAL A 525 19.46 0.57 2.08
C VAL A 525 20.78 0.21 1.40
N PHE A 526 21.09 -1.09 1.38
CA PHE A 526 22.33 -1.58 0.79
C PHE A 526 22.44 -1.22 -0.70
N GLY A 527 23.59 -0.68 -1.10
CA GLY A 527 23.84 -0.20 -2.46
C GLY A 527 23.27 1.19 -2.77
N TYR A 528 22.57 1.83 -1.83
CA TYR A 528 21.92 3.13 -2.02
C TYR A 528 22.23 4.11 -0.86
N PRO A 529 23.43 4.72 -0.84
CA PRO A 529 23.82 5.67 0.20
C PRO A 529 22.89 6.87 0.27
N GLY A 530 22.33 7.14 1.44
CA GLY A 530 21.34 8.19 1.64
C GLY A 530 19.87 7.77 1.49
N LEU A 531 19.57 6.53 1.08
CA LEU A 531 18.21 5.96 1.10
C LEU A 531 18.02 5.16 2.39
N TYR A 532 17.01 5.50 3.19
CA TYR A 532 16.74 4.84 4.47
C TYR A 532 15.31 4.27 4.53
N VAL A 533 15.14 3.15 5.23
CA VAL A 533 13.84 2.58 5.63
C VAL A 533 13.78 2.66 7.16
N VAL A 534 12.81 3.42 7.69
CA VAL A 534 12.70 3.71 9.13
C VAL A 534 11.36 3.29 9.74
N ASP A 535 10.57 2.48 9.03
CA ASP A 535 9.27 1.99 9.48
C ASP A 535 9.23 0.48 9.73
N GLY A 536 8.02 -0.07 9.92
CA GLY A 536 7.78 -1.50 10.14
C GLY A 536 8.35 -2.43 9.07
N ALA A 537 8.64 -1.94 7.86
CA ALA A 537 9.27 -2.73 6.81
C ALA A 537 10.71 -3.18 7.16
N ALA A 538 11.45 -2.39 7.95
CA ALA A 538 12.80 -2.72 8.40
C ALA A 538 12.85 -3.82 9.48
N MET A 539 11.73 -4.16 10.13
CA MET A 539 11.72 -5.15 11.20
C MET A 539 12.12 -6.54 10.66
N PRO A 540 13.15 -7.22 11.20
CA PRO A 540 13.61 -8.51 10.69
C PRO A 540 12.66 -9.68 10.91
N GLY A 541 11.60 -9.49 11.70
CA GLY A 541 10.59 -10.48 12.07
C GLY A 541 9.64 -9.90 13.14
N PRO A 542 8.81 -10.72 13.81
CA PRO A 542 7.83 -10.27 14.78
C PRO A 542 8.43 -9.45 15.92
N VAL A 543 7.84 -8.28 16.18
CA VAL A 543 8.12 -7.54 17.42
C VAL A 543 7.59 -8.37 18.60
N GLY A 544 6.39 -8.94 18.44
CA GLY A 544 5.70 -9.79 19.41
C GLY A 544 4.87 -9.00 20.43
N ALA A 545 5.25 -7.75 20.70
CA ALA A 545 4.38 -6.72 21.28
C ALA A 545 3.88 -5.77 20.18
N ASN A 546 3.06 -4.76 20.50
CA ASN A 546 2.60 -3.77 19.53
C ASN A 546 3.82 -3.05 18.92
N PRO A 547 3.96 -2.97 17.59
CA PRO A 547 5.21 -2.59 16.95
C PRO A 547 5.53 -1.09 17.04
N SER A 548 4.52 -0.24 17.27
CA SER A 548 4.61 1.22 17.19
C SER A 548 5.77 1.83 17.96
N LEU A 549 5.96 1.43 19.22
CA LEU A 549 7.05 1.96 20.05
C LEU A 549 8.43 1.50 19.54
N THR A 550 8.54 0.25 19.09
CA THR A 550 9.79 -0.31 18.55
C THR A 550 10.17 0.33 17.21
N ILE A 551 9.18 0.65 16.38
CA ILE A 551 9.38 1.41 15.14
C ILE A 551 9.88 2.83 15.46
N ALA A 552 9.27 3.52 16.43
CA ALA A 552 9.70 4.85 16.84
C ALA A 552 11.14 4.84 17.37
N ALA A 553 11.49 3.92 18.27
CA ALA A 553 12.85 3.76 18.81
C ALA A 553 13.88 3.42 17.72
N PHE A 554 13.53 2.55 16.76
CA PHE A 554 14.39 2.26 15.61
C PHE A 554 14.63 3.48 14.73
N ALA A 555 13.59 4.28 14.47
CA ALA A 555 13.70 5.52 13.71
C ALA A 555 14.53 6.60 14.43
N GLU A 556 14.40 6.73 15.75
CA GLU A 556 15.22 7.63 16.56
C GLU A 556 16.72 7.26 16.42
N ARG A 557 17.05 5.97 16.54
CA ARG A 557 18.41 5.45 16.36
C ARG A 557 18.95 5.64 14.94
N ALA A 558 18.10 5.46 13.93
CA ALA A 558 18.45 5.76 12.54
C ALA A 558 18.78 7.25 12.37
N CYS A 559 18.00 8.14 12.99
CA CYS A 559 18.19 9.59 12.87
C CYS A 559 19.48 10.08 13.54
N GLU A 560 19.85 9.57 14.72
CA GLU A 560 21.14 9.87 15.34
C GLU A 560 22.29 9.50 14.37
N ARG A 561 22.27 8.27 13.83
CA ARG A 561 23.26 7.80 12.86
C ARG A 561 23.34 8.67 11.60
N ILE A 562 22.21 9.13 11.07
CA ILE A 562 22.12 10.02 9.89
C ILE A 562 22.73 11.39 10.16
N LEU A 563 22.54 11.92 11.38
CA LEU A 563 23.08 13.21 11.81
C LEU A 563 24.59 13.13 12.06
N ASP A 564 25.07 12.07 12.71
CA ASP A 564 26.51 11.81 12.92
C ASP A 564 27.27 11.59 11.60
N ALA A 565 26.66 10.88 10.65
CA ALA A 565 27.21 10.76 9.30
C ALA A 565 27.31 12.10 8.55
N GLY A 566 26.54 13.12 8.97
CA GLY A 566 26.56 14.46 8.41
C GLY A 566 27.47 15.47 9.12
N SER A 567 28.01 15.14 10.30
CA SER A 567 28.85 16.04 11.11
C SER A 567 30.36 15.78 10.97
N THR A 568 30.76 14.76 10.21
CA THR A 568 32.15 14.55 9.82
C THR A 568 32.52 15.53 8.69
N PRO A 569 33.57 16.37 8.82
CA PRO A 569 34.05 17.18 7.71
C PRO A 569 34.42 16.29 6.53
N ALA A 570 34.13 16.72 5.30
CA ALA A 570 34.55 16.00 4.11
C ALA A 570 36.07 15.80 4.14
N ALA A 571 36.51 14.54 4.17
CA ALA A 571 37.91 14.21 4.27
C ALA A 571 38.61 14.52 2.93
N ASP A 572 39.25 15.68 2.85
CA ASP A 572 40.23 15.97 1.79
C ASP A 572 41.30 14.89 1.79
N GLY A 573 41.49 14.27 0.63
CA GLY A 573 42.37 13.11 0.49
C GLY A 573 43.84 13.48 0.57
N THR A 574 44.44 13.39 1.76
CA THR A 574 45.88 13.12 1.92
C THR A 574 46.13 12.12 3.04
N ALA A 575 46.95 11.11 2.77
CA ALA A 575 47.33 10.11 3.76
C ALA A 575 48.53 10.58 4.58
N ALA A 576 48.42 10.51 5.91
CA ALA A 576 49.56 10.51 6.83
C ALA A 576 49.19 9.71 8.09
N ALA A 577 50.20 9.07 8.70
CA ALA A 577 49.99 8.07 9.75
C ALA A 577 50.45 8.55 11.14
N GLY A 578 49.83 7.97 12.18
CA GLY A 578 50.42 7.83 13.52
C GLY A 578 50.06 8.92 14.53
N GLY A 579 49.81 8.50 15.78
CA GLY A 579 49.65 9.39 16.93
C GLY A 579 48.57 8.94 17.91
N THR A 580 48.96 8.24 18.97
CA THR A 580 48.15 8.05 20.18
C THR A 580 48.11 9.33 21.02
N ASP A 581 46.96 9.72 21.57
CA ASP A 581 46.84 9.89 23.02
C ASP A 581 45.39 10.05 23.52
N ALA A 582 45.19 10.04 24.84
CA ALA A 582 43.90 10.03 25.52
C ALA A 582 43.63 11.26 26.42
N ARG A 583 42.35 11.40 26.84
CA ARG A 583 41.80 12.42 27.78
C ARG A 583 41.62 13.81 27.13
N SER A 584 40.74 14.70 27.60
CA SER A 584 40.05 14.81 28.90
C SER A 584 38.66 15.47 28.82
N ARG A 585 37.91 15.42 29.93
CA ARG A 585 36.66 16.17 30.15
C ARG A 585 36.92 17.68 30.27
N GLY A 586 35.95 18.49 29.84
CA GLY A 586 35.81 19.90 30.20
C GLY A 586 34.66 20.52 29.41
N GLY A 587 33.63 21.01 30.09
CA GLY A 587 32.58 21.82 29.46
C GLY A 587 32.76 23.29 29.82
N LEU A 588 32.08 24.19 29.10
CA LEU A 588 31.36 25.32 29.69
C LEU A 588 30.46 26.03 28.65
N GLU A 589 29.33 26.51 29.16
CA GLU A 589 28.64 27.78 28.83
C GLU A 589 28.04 28.10 27.44
N ALA A 590 26.87 28.71 27.57
CA ALA A 590 26.00 29.24 26.54
C ALA A 590 26.59 30.43 25.77
N ALA A 591 26.18 30.56 24.50
CA ALA A 591 26.33 31.77 23.70
C ALA A 591 24.98 32.22 23.11
N ALA A 592 24.84 33.52 22.87
CA ALA A 592 23.55 34.20 22.69
C ALA A 592 22.94 34.12 21.28
N LYS A 593 21.62 34.36 21.20
CA LYS A 593 20.88 34.64 19.95
C LYS A 593 21.43 35.86 19.20
N PRO A 594 21.47 35.83 17.86
CA PRO A 594 21.21 36.99 17.02
C PRO A 594 19.72 37.08 16.62
N ALA A 595 19.24 38.27 16.31
CA ALA A 595 17.85 38.55 15.94
C ALA A 595 17.55 38.27 14.45
N ALA A 596 16.31 37.85 14.15
CA ALA A 596 15.84 37.65 12.79
C ALA A 596 14.99 38.84 12.31
N ALA A 597 15.17 39.23 11.04
CA ALA A 597 14.28 40.14 10.31
C ALA A 597 13.25 39.32 9.51
N PRO A 598 12.07 39.88 9.16
CA PRO A 598 10.93 39.09 8.70
C PRO A 598 11.00 38.72 7.21
N VAL A 599 10.52 37.52 6.88
CA VAL A 599 10.20 37.10 5.51
C VAL A 599 8.68 37.05 5.35
N ALA A 600 8.17 37.48 4.19
CA ALA A 600 6.75 37.77 3.97
C ALA A 600 5.86 36.52 3.94
N ALA A 601 4.62 36.70 4.39
CA ALA A 601 3.60 35.65 4.43
C ALA A 601 3.01 35.34 3.04
N GLY A 602 2.72 34.05 2.79
CA GLY A 602 2.02 33.56 1.60
C GLY A 602 0.84 32.66 1.97
N ALA A 603 -0.38 33.18 1.76
CA ALA A 603 -1.66 32.46 1.64
C ALA A 603 -1.93 31.25 2.56
N VAL A 604 -2.54 31.50 3.72
CA VAL A 604 -3.36 30.51 4.43
C VAL A 604 -4.70 30.36 3.69
N VAL A 605 -5.15 29.13 3.44
CA VAL A 605 -6.50 28.86 2.93
C VAL A 605 -7.44 28.69 4.13
N ASP A 606 -8.48 29.52 4.22
CA ASP A 606 -9.33 29.61 5.40
C ASP A 606 -10.29 28.41 5.51
N ALA A 607 -10.26 27.69 6.63
CA ALA A 607 -10.97 26.43 6.85
C ALA A 607 -12.34 26.62 7.55
N ALA A 608 -13.03 27.71 7.24
CA ALA A 608 -14.17 28.22 8.02
C ALA A 608 -15.55 28.18 7.32
N GLU A 609 -15.70 27.46 6.21
CA GLU A 609 -17.03 27.17 5.63
C GLU A 609 -17.19 25.68 5.28
N LEU A 610 -17.97 24.93 6.08
CA LEU A 610 -18.78 23.76 5.68
C LEU A 610 -19.49 23.16 6.90
N ALA A 611 -20.63 23.75 7.28
CA ALA A 611 -21.52 23.20 8.32
C ALA A 611 -22.98 23.16 7.82
N PRO A 612 -23.49 21.99 7.36
CA PRO A 612 -24.89 21.86 6.96
C PRO A 612 -25.80 21.77 8.20
N ARG A 613 -26.75 22.70 8.32
CA ARG A 613 -27.88 22.55 9.24
C ARG A 613 -28.84 21.48 8.71
N ALA A 614 -29.41 20.69 9.61
CA ALA A 614 -30.38 19.66 9.28
C ALA A 614 -31.73 20.23 8.82
N LEU A 615 -32.42 19.50 7.93
CA LEU A 615 -33.87 19.25 7.98
C LEU A 615 -34.23 18.12 7.00
N ALA A 616 -35.17 17.27 7.41
CA ALA A 616 -35.85 16.23 6.64
C ALA A 616 -37.36 16.36 6.95
N PRO A 617 -38.30 15.56 6.39
CA PRO A 617 -38.20 14.56 5.32
C PRO A 617 -39.24 14.78 4.17
N ASP A 618 -39.32 13.91 3.16
CA ASP A 618 -40.43 12.92 2.97
C ASP A 618 -40.27 12.15 1.63
N ALA A 619 -41.10 11.13 1.42
CA ALA A 619 -40.92 10.03 0.46
C ALA A 619 -41.61 10.22 -0.90
N THR A 620 -41.23 9.37 -1.88
CA THR A 620 -42.18 8.43 -2.52
C THR A 620 -41.48 7.37 -3.40
N LYS A 621 -42.22 6.32 -3.79
CA LYS A 621 -41.76 5.08 -4.44
C LYS A 621 -41.79 5.18 -5.98
N GLY A 622 -40.94 4.42 -6.67
CA GLY A 622 -41.10 4.11 -8.10
C GLY A 622 -40.17 2.97 -8.58
N LYS A 623 -40.72 1.99 -9.32
CA LYS A 623 -39.97 0.89 -9.98
C LYS A 623 -40.04 1.06 -11.50
N SER A 624 -39.10 0.42 -12.22
CA SER A 624 -39.01 0.30 -13.69
C SER A 624 -38.76 1.62 -14.46
N GLY A 625 -38.12 1.63 -15.62
CA GLY A 625 -37.43 0.57 -16.37
C GLY A 625 -37.12 0.99 -17.82
N ARG A 626 -36.22 0.24 -18.48
CA ARG A 626 -35.88 0.28 -19.93
C ARG A 626 -35.05 1.47 -20.47
N GLU A 627 -34.37 1.15 -21.57
CA GLU A 627 -33.51 2.01 -22.40
C GLU A 627 -34.33 3.01 -23.22
N GLU A 628 -33.75 4.16 -23.58
CA GLU A 628 -33.66 4.59 -24.99
C GLU A 628 -32.67 5.75 -25.22
N ARG A 629 -32.32 5.98 -26.50
CA ARG A 629 -31.28 6.88 -27.01
C ARG A 629 -31.71 8.37 -26.96
N PRO A 630 -30.78 9.33 -26.84
CA PRO A 630 -31.02 10.71 -27.25
C PRO A 630 -30.72 10.92 -28.75
N ALA A 631 -31.60 11.67 -29.41
CA ALA A 631 -31.41 12.18 -30.78
C ALA A 631 -30.88 13.63 -30.77
N ALA A 632 -30.39 14.11 -31.92
CA ALA A 632 -29.84 15.45 -32.07
C ALA A 632 -30.92 16.53 -32.36
N ALA A 633 -30.66 17.78 -31.96
CA ALA A 633 -31.40 18.97 -32.42
C ALA A 633 -30.57 20.28 -32.33
N THR A 634 -30.87 21.23 -33.23
CA THR A 634 -30.25 22.55 -33.47
C THR A 634 -31.29 23.68 -33.30
N ALA A 635 -31.02 24.97 -33.08
CA ALA A 635 -29.85 25.81 -32.72
C ALA A 635 -30.49 27.17 -32.23
N PRO A 636 -30.05 28.43 -32.51
CA PRO A 636 -28.74 29.02 -32.84
C PRO A 636 -28.35 30.33 -32.06
N ALA A 637 -27.06 30.70 -32.19
CA ALA A 637 -26.43 32.05 -32.29
C ALA A 637 -26.81 33.29 -31.44
N GLU A 638 -25.76 33.85 -30.78
CA GLU A 638 -25.32 35.27 -30.82
C GLU A 638 -23.83 35.37 -30.30
N GLY A 639 -23.06 36.47 -30.34
CA GLY A 639 -23.33 37.84 -30.87
C GLY A 639 -22.12 38.80 -31.10
N GLY A 640 -20.85 38.43 -30.81
CA GLY A 640 -19.65 39.32 -30.97
C GLY A 640 -18.86 39.59 -29.66
N THR A 641 -17.66 40.22 -29.61
CA THR A 641 -16.73 40.77 -30.63
C THR A 641 -15.29 40.93 -30.07
N ARG A 642 -14.26 40.90 -30.96
CA ARG A 642 -12.86 41.42 -30.83
C ARG A 642 -11.94 40.81 -29.73
N GLY A 643 -10.62 40.63 -29.95
CA GLY A 643 -9.79 40.90 -31.13
C GLY A 643 -8.41 40.20 -31.08
N ARG A 644 -7.76 40.03 -32.24
CA ARG A 644 -6.44 39.38 -32.42
C ARG A 644 -5.27 40.38 -32.33
N VAL A 645 -4.14 39.92 -31.80
CA VAL A 645 -2.79 40.32 -32.26
C VAL A 645 -1.98 39.05 -32.54
N ARG A 646 -1.13 39.07 -33.58
CA ARG A 646 -0.42 37.91 -34.15
C ARG A 646 0.89 37.57 -33.44
N GLY A 647 1.29 36.29 -33.53
CA GLY A 647 2.59 35.78 -33.09
C GLY A 647 3.07 34.54 -33.87
N LEU A 648 3.19 34.66 -35.19
CA LEU A 648 3.99 33.81 -36.11
C LEU A 648 3.75 32.28 -36.12
N ASP A 649 2.90 31.83 -37.05
CA ASP A 649 2.94 30.47 -37.61
C ASP A 649 4.19 30.23 -38.48
N ALA A 650 4.73 29.01 -38.43
CA ALA A 650 5.64 28.48 -39.44
C ALA A 650 5.15 27.12 -39.94
N GLY A 651 4.61 27.09 -41.17
CA GLY A 651 4.73 25.92 -42.06
C GLY A 651 3.87 24.68 -41.81
N ARG A 652 2.54 24.80 -41.59
CA ARG A 652 1.64 23.65 -41.80
C ARG A 652 1.22 23.58 -43.27
N ALA A 653 1.81 22.66 -44.02
CA ALA A 653 1.49 22.41 -45.42
C ALA A 653 0.05 21.89 -45.61
N ALA A 654 -0.46 21.97 -46.84
CA ALA A 654 -1.85 21.67 -47.19
C ALA A 654 -2.28 20.23 -46.83
N ALA A 655 -3.54 20.07 -46.45
CA ALA A 655 -4.13 18.76 -46.19
C ALA A 655 -4.20 17.92 -47.48
N GLY A 656 -3.50 16.79 -47.49
CA GLY A 656 -3.68 15.74 -48.49
C GLY A 656 -5.02 15.02 -48.35
N PRO A 657 -5.34 14.06 -49.25
CA PRO A 657 -6.53 13.23 -49.10
C PRO A 657 -6.49 12.47 -47.77
N GLN A 658 -7.66 12.28 -47.15
CA GLN A 658 -7.76 11.40 -45.98
C GLN A 658 -7.35 9.99 -46.41
N ALA A 659 -6.23 9.48 -45.90
CA ALA A 659 -5.82 8.10 -46.12
C ALA A 659 -6.75 7.11 -45.41
N THR A 660 -6.79 5.86 -45.86
CA THR A 660 -7.46 4.79 -45.11
C THR A 660 -6.48 4.19 -44.11
N SER A 661 -6.71 4.46 -42.84
CA SER A 661 -6.00 3.83 -41.73
C SER A 661 -6.57 2.45 -41.41
N VAL A 662 -5.72 1.55 -40.92
CA VAL A 662 -6.09 0.22 -40.41
C VAL A 662 -5.41 -0.01 -39.07
N SER A 663 -6.16 -0.46 -38.06
CA SER A 663 -5.61 -0.80 -36.75
C SER A 663 -6.18 -2.09 -36.17
N PHE A 664 -5.41 -2.73 -35.29
CA PHE A 664 -5.80 -3.91 -34.52
C PHE A 664 -5.10 -3.92 -33.17
N THR A 665 -5.68 -4.58 -32.17
CA THR A 665 -5.08 -4.72 -30.83
C THR A 665 -4.62 -6.15 -30.60
N GLU A 666 -3.32 -6.31 -30.34
CA GLU A 666 -2.69 -7.58 -29.98
C GLU A 666 -2.42 -7.65 -28.46
N GLN A 667 -2.64 -8.82 -27.87
CA GLN A 667 -2.27 -9.14 -26.49
C GLN A 667 -1.34 -10.35 -26.48
N MET A 668 -0.16 -10.27 -25.86
CA MET A 668 0.76 -11.41 -25.72
C MET A 668 1.21 -11.57 -24.27
N HIS A 669 1.34 -12.82 -23.81
CA HIS A 669 1.71 -13.17 -22.44
C HIS A 669 2.94 -14.08 -22.42
N GLY A 670 3.88 -13.83 -21.50
CA GLY A 670 5.14 -14.53 -21.45
C GLY A 670 5.83 -14.57 -20.10
N TRP A 671 7.07 -15.06 -20.15
CA TRP A 671 7.96 -15.16 -19.01
C TRP A 671 9.24 -14.38 -19.30
N PHE A 672 9.74 -13.65 -18.30
CA PHE A 672 10.84 -12.71 -18.43
C PHE A 672 11.79 -12.80 -17.24
N SER A 673 13.08 -12.58 -17.46
CA SER A 673 14.04 -12.41 -16.36
C SER A 673 14.92 -11.17 -16.57
N PRO A 674 15.03 -10.28 -15.57
CA PRO A 674 16.04 -9.22 -15.57
C PRO A 674 17.45 -9.81 -15.55
N GLY A 675 18.42 -9.07 -16.08
CA GLY A 675 19.84 -9.41 -16.10
C GLY A 675 20.24 -10.55 -17.05
N VAL A 676 19.34 -10.98 -17.94
CA VAL A 676 19.58 -12.06 -18.90
C VAL A 676 19.52 -11.51 -20.33
N ALA A 677 20.50 -11.85 -21.17
CA ALA A 677 20.54 -11.46 -22.58
C ALA A 677 19.81 -12.44 -23.52
N ASP A 678 19.83 -13.73 -23.20
CA ASP A 678 19.16 -14.78 -23.99
C ASP A 678 17.67 -14.89 -23.62
N PRO A 679 16.74 -14.70 -24.59
CA PRO A 679 15.30 -14.88 -24.39
C PRO A 679 14.89 -16.27 -23.90
N GLU A 680 15.54 -17.35 -24.31
CA GLU A 680 15.16 -18.72 -23.90
C GLU A 680 15.51 -18.98 -22.44
N LYS A 681 16.74 -18.66 -22.03
CA LYS A 681 17.14 -18.64 -20.61
C LYS A 681 16.27 -17.68 -19.79
N GLY A 682 15.91 -16.53 -20.37
CA GLY A 682 14.98 -15.56 -19.77
C GLY A 682 13.59 -16.15 -19.54
N ARG A 683 13.06 -16.90 -20.51
CA ARG A 683 11.78 -17.63 -20.43
C ARG A 683 11.81 -18.69 -19.33
N SER A 684 12.85 -19.54 -19.28
CA SER A 684 12.93 -20.60 -18.26
C SER A 684 13.04 -20.01 -16.86
N LEU A 685 14.02 -19.13 -16.62
CA LEU A 685 14.21 -18.49 -15.31
C LEU A 685 12.99 -17.65 -14.90
N GLY A 686 12.33 -17.02 -15.87
CA GLY A 686 11.09 -16.27 -15.63
C GLY A 686 9.96 -17.19 -15.16
N ARG A 687 9.72 -18.31 -15.86
CA ARG A 687 8.72 -19.32 -15.49
C ARG A 687 8.99 -19.90 -14.11
N ASP A 688 10.23 -20.34 -13.87
CA ASP A 688 10.61 -21.04 -12.65
C ASP A 688 10.56 -20.11 -11.42
N ARG A 689 10.64 -18.78 -11.61
CA ARG A 689 10.49 -17.74 -10.57
C ARG A 689 9.16 -16.97 -10.62
N GLY A 690 8.20 -17.39 -11.43
CA GLY A 690 6.89 -16.72 -11.54
C GLY A 690 6.90 -15.31 -12.17
N ARG A 691 8.00 -14.88 -12.79
CA ARG A 691 8.21 -13.53 -13.36
C ARG A 691 7.56 -13.42 -14.74
N ARG A 692 6.37 -12.80 -14.77
CA ARG A 692 5.56 -12.63 -15.98
C ARG A 692 5.87 -11.34 -16.72
N ILE A 693 5.66 -11.36 -18.02
CA ILE A 693 5.58 -10.18 -18.87
C ILE A 693 4.34 -10.28 -19.75
N MET A 694 3.72 -9.16 -20.07
CA MET A 694 2.65 -9.05 -21.05
C MET A 694 2.78 -7.71 -21.78
N PHE A 695 2.25 -7.63 -23.00
CA PHE A 695 1.84 -6.34 -23.55
C PHE A 695 0.44 -6.42 -24.12
N GLU A 696 -0.16 -5.25 -24.24
CA GLU A 696 -1.35 -4.98 -25.04
C GLU A 696 -1.01 -3.78 -25.91
N LEU A 697 -1.00 -3.98 -27.23
CA LEU A 697 -0.60 -2.98 -28.20
C LEU A 697 -1.67 -2.86 -29.28
N THR A 698 -2.15 -1.65 -29.52
CA THR A 698 -2.85 -1.29 -30.74
C THR A 698 -1.81 -0.88 -31.77
N ILE A 699 -1.72 -1.65 -32.86
CA ILE A 699 -0.89 -1.35 -34.01
C ILE A 699 -1.74 -0.58 -35.02
N THR A 700 -1.22 0.54 -35.55
CA THR A 700 -1.93 1.39 -36.51
C THR A 700 -1.06 1.68 -37.73
N ALA A 701 -1.51 1.25 -38.90
CA ALA A 701 -1.06 1.79 -40.17
C ALA A 701 -1.93 3.01 -40.51
N GLU A 702 -1.35 4.22 -40.44
CA GLU A 702 -2.09 5.48 -40.67
C GLU A 702 -2.55 5.64 -42.12
N ASP A 703 -1.74 5.16 -43.06
CA ASP A 703 -2.02 5.10 -44.50
C ASP A 703 -1.70 3.69 -45.00
N ILE A 704 -2.75 2.92 -45.36
CA ILE A 704 -2.58 1.54 -45.83
C ILE A 704 -1.91 1.44 -47.19
N ASP A 705 -2.06 2.44 -48.07
CA ASP A 705 -1.48 2.40 -49.41
C ASP A 705 0.02 2.70 -49.33
N ALA A 706 0.42 3.66 -48.48
CA ALA A 706 1.83 3.90 -48.16
C ALA A 706 2.46 2.70 -47.40
N PHE A 707 1.74 2.11 -46.43
CA PHE A 707 2.18 0.94 -45.67
C PHE A 707 2.50 -0.27 -46.56
N VAL A 708 1.66 -0.54 -47.57
CA VAL A 708 1.87 -1.65 -48.52
C VAL A 708 2.96 -1.34 -49.56
N ALA A 709 3.24 -0.06 -49.83
CA ALA A 709 4.28 0.35 -50.78
C ALA A 709 5.70 0.32 -50.19
N ASP A 710 5.85 0.51 -48.88
CA ASP A 710 7.15 0.49 -48.19
C ASP A 710 7.58 -0.95 -47.85
N PRO A 711 8.77 -1.43 -48.31
CA PRO A 711 9.26 -2.78 -48.02
C PRO A 711 9.45 -3.11 -46.54
N SER A 712 9.55 -2.10 -45.67
CA SER A 712 9.66 -2.24 -44.21
C SER A 712 8.30 -2.22 -43.49
N HIS A 713 7.22 -1.91 -44.21
CA HIS A 713 5.83 -1.83 -43.74
C HIS A 713 5.71 -1.17 -42.33
N PRO A 714 6.01 0.14 -42.21
CA PRO A 714 6.10 0.82 -40.93
C PRO A 714 4.72 1.22 -40.37
N ALA A 715 4.46 0.88 -39.11
CA ALA A 715 3.26 1.25 -38.37
C ALA A 715 3.62 1.77 -36.97
N THR A 716 2.69 2.51 -36.35
CA THR A 716 2.81 2.94 -34.96
C THR A 716 2.30 1.86 -34.02
N ALA A 717 2.85 1.83 -32.80
CA ALA A 717 2.39 0.93 -31.73
C ALA A 717 2.08 1.74 -30.47
N GLU A 718 0.84 1.67 -29.99
CA GLU A 718 0.36 2.35 -28.78
C GLU A 718 -0.18 1.34 -27.77
N GLY A 719 -0.04 1.61 -26.47
CA GLY A 719 -0.55 0.71 -25.43
C GLY A 719 0.37 0.66 -24.22
N TYR A 720 0.65 -0.54 -23.72
CA TYR A 720 1.50 -0.73 -22.54
C TYR A 720 2.19 -2.09 -22.52
N VAL A 721 3.33 -2.14 -21.82
CA VAL A 721 3.99 -3.37 -21.39
C VAL A 721 3.77 -3.54 -19.88
N LEU A 722 3.24 -4.68 -19.45
CA LEU A 722 3.11 -5.06 -18.06
C LEU A 722 4.30 -5.96 -17.67
N VAL A 723 5.21 -5.44 -16.86
CA VAL A 723 6.37 -6.16 -16.33
C VAL A 723 6.65 -5.74 -14.89
N ASP A 724 6.24 -6.58 -13.95
CA ASP A 724 6.29 -6.29 -12.51
C ASP A 724 7.71 -5.99 -11.99
N GLN A 725 8.75 -6.53 -12.65
CA GLN A 725 10.15 -6.31 -12.28
C GLN A 725 10.68 -4.89 -12.61
N PHE A 726 9.97 -4.12 -13.43
CA PHE A 726 10.24 -2.70 -13.68
C PHE A 726 9.10 -1.79 -13.17
N GLY A 727 8.26 -2.29 -12.26
CA GLY A 727 7.20 -1.49 -11.62
C GLY A 727 5.79 -1.68 -12.15
N GLY A 728 5.55 -2.75 -12.93
CA GLY A 728 4.22 -3.13 -13.39
C GLY A 728 3.89 -2.55 -14.76
N ARG A 729 2.81 -1.78 -14.85
CA ARG A 729 2.28 -1.27 -16.14
C ARG A 729 3.08 -0.06 -16.61
N LEU A 730 3.81 -0.23 -17.71
CA LEU A 730 4.61 0.79 -18.38
C LEU A 730 3.89 1.24 -19.67
N PRO A 731 3.33 2.46 -19.73
CA PRO A 731 2.77 3.01 -20.97
C PRO A 731 3.83 3.15 -22.06
N VAL A 732 3.43 2.97 -23.31
CA VAL A 732 4.27 3.26 -24.48
C VAL A 732 4.31 4.77 -24.70
N GLU A 733 5.48 5.40 -24.55
CA GLU A 733 5.68 6.82 -24.88
C GLU A 733 5.80 7.03 -26.40
N ARG A 734 6.41 6.06 -27.09
CA ARG A 734 6.54 6.02 -28.55
C ARG A 734 6.81 4.59 -29.00
N GLY A 735 6.04 4.08 -29.97
CA GLY A 735 6.18 2.71 -30.45
C GLY A 735 6.22 2.61 -31.96
N TRP A 736 7.07 1.70 -32.44
CA TRP A 736 7.27 1.34 -33.83
C TRP A 736 6.98 -0.15 -34.03
N PHE A 737 6.32 -0.47 -35.13
CA PHE A 737 6.11 -1.83 -35.61
C PHE A 737 6.50 -1.90 -37.10
N ASN A 738 7.19 -2.97 -37.49
CA ASN A 738 7.53 -3.25 -38.89
C ASN A 738 7.11 -4.68 -39.24
N LEU A 739 6.35 -4.82 -40.34
CA LEU A 739 5.84 -6.10 -40.79
C LEU A 739 6.75 -6.72 -41.88
N PHE A 740 7.06 -8.02 -41.75
CA PHE A 740 7.77 -8.82 -42.76
C PHE A 740 9.10 -8.25 -43.27
N VAL A 741 9.92 -7.66 -42.40
CA VAL A 741 11.28 -7.23 -42.75
C VAL A 741 12.12 -8.45 -43.13
N ALA A 742 12.82 -8.37 -44.27
CA ALA A 742 13.71 -9.43 -44.73
C ALA A 742 15.04 -9.42 -43.96
N ASP A 743 15.60 -10.61 -43.70
CA ASP A 743 16.97 -10.69 -43.17
C ASP A 743 17.97 -10.15 -44.20
N GLY A 744 18.93 -9.35 -43.72
CA GLY A 744 19.97 -8.75 -44.56
C GLY A 744 20.88 -9.80 -45.21
N PRO A 745 21.68 -9.43 -46.24
CA PRO A 745 22.37 -10.37 -47.13
C PRO A 745 23.57 -11.14 -46.53
N GLY A 746 23.53 -11.49 -45.24
CA GLY A 746 24.59 -12.20 -44.51
C GLY A 746 24.13 -13.41 -43.67
N ALA A 747 22.86 -13.81 -43.71
CA ALA A 747 22.40 -15.05 -43.07
C ALA A 747 22.85 -16.30 -43.87
N GLY A 748 23.36 -17.33 -43.19
CA GLY A 748 24.02 -18.49 -43.79
C GLY A 748 23.16 -19.31 -44.75
N SER A 749 23.78 -19.82 -45.82
CA SER A 749 23.14 -20.29 -47.06
C SER A 749 22.40 -21.64 -47.03
N ASP A 750 22.03 -22.16 -45.86
CA ASP A 750 21.34 -23.46 -45.71
C ASP A 750 19.94 -23.38 -45.08
N ALA A 751 19.51 -22.21 -44.58
CA ALA A 751 18.14 -21.96 -44.15
C ALA A 751 17.35 -21.21 -45.24
N GLY A 752 16.04 -21.48 -45.33
CA GLY A 752 15.14 -20.82 -46.28
C GLY A 752 14.97 -19.31 -46.01
N PRO A 753 14.26 -18.56 -46.89
CA PRO A 753 14.03 -17.13 -46.70
C PRO A 753 13.19 -16.86 -45.44
N SER A 754 13.85 -16.36 -44.39
CA SER A 754 13.25 -15.89 -43.15
C SER A 754 12.72 -14.45 -43.29
N ARG A 755 11.65 -14.13 -42.57
CA ARG A 755 11.17 -12.76 -42.37
C ARG A 755 10.89 -12.50 -40.90
N ARG A 756 10.95 -11.22 -40.49
CA ARG A 756 10.67 -10.82 -39.10
C ARG A 756 9.55 -9.80 -39.00
N MET A 757 8.77 -9.90 -37.93
CA MET A 757 7.95 -8.78 -37.44
C MET A 757 8.71 -8.12 -36.30
N LEU A 758 9.00 -6.82 -36.39
CA LEU A 758 9.81 -6.10 -35.41
C LEU A 758 8.96 -5.16 -34.58
N TYR A 759 9.22 -5.13 -33.27
CA TYR A 759 8.56 -4.27 -32.29
C TYR A 759 9.65 -3.46 -31.58
N ARG A 760 9.46 -2.15 -31.44
CA ARG A 760 10.31 -1.29 -30.61
C ARG A 760 9.44 -0.29 -29.88
N LEU A 761 9.54 -0.21 -28.56
CA LEU A 761 8.70 0.64 -27.72
C LEU A 761 9.58 1.38 -26.72
N TRP A 762 9.49 2.70 -26.69
CA TRP A 762 10.04 3.53 -25.62
C TRP A 762 9.07 3.55 -24.45
N LEU A 763 9.61 3.25 -23.27
CA LEU A 763 8.91 3.12 -22.00
C LEU A 763 9.65 3.95 -20.94
N ARG A 764 9.00 4.21 -19.81
CA ARG A 764 9.68 4.62 -18.57
C ARG A 764 9.22 3.74 -17.42
N ASP A 765 10.16 3.43 -16.52
CA ASP A 765 9.81 2.89 -15.22
C ASP A 765 9.22 3.98 -14.30
N PRO A 766 8.63 3.63 -13.14
CA PRO A 766 8.09 4.62 -12.21
C PRO A 766 9.10 5.64 -11.66
N GLY A 767 10.41 5.36 -11.69
CA GLY A 767 11.48 6.31 -11.37
C GLY A 767 11.77 7.31 -12.50
N GLY A 768 11.13 7.16 -13.66
CA GLY A 768 11.35 7.94 -14.87
C GLY A 768 12.53 7.46 -15.71
N THR A 769 13.15 6.32 -15.37
CA THR A 769 14.28 5.75 -16.10
C THR A 769 13.82 5.35 -17.50
N PRO A 770 14.45 5.87 -18.58
CA PRO A 770 14.11 5.46 -19.93
C PRO A 770 14.48 3.99 -20.16
N LEU A 771 13.56 3.25 -20.77
CA LEU A 771 13.71 1.85 -21.17
C LEU A 771 13.25 1.67 -22.61
N THR A 772 13.84 0.71 -23.33
CA THR A 772 13.36 0.31 -24.66
C THR A 772 13.02 -1.17 -24.66
N PHE A 773 11.75 -1.50 -24.88
CA PHE A 773 11.35 -2.86 -25.23
C PHE A 773 11.64 -3.07 -26.72
N THR A 774 12.35 -4.15 -27.04
CA THR A 774 12.59 -4.60 -28.41
C THR A 774 12.11 -6.04 -28.53
N GLY A 775 11.28 -6.33 -29.53
CA GLY A 775 10.81 -7.67 -29.80
C GLY A 775 10.93 -8.05 -31.26
N PHE A 776 11.11 -9.33 -31.56
CA PHE A 776 10.92 -9.85 -32.91
C PHE A 776 10.18 -11.19 -32.92
N LYS A 777 9.28 -11.35 -33.89
CA LYS A 777 8.75 -12.66 -34.29
C LYS A 777 9.57 -13.13 -35.48
N GLU A 778 9.94 -14.40 -35.48
CA GLU A 778 10.67 -15.02 -36.60
C GLU A 778 9.71 -15.91 -37.38
N ILE A 779 9.75 -15.80 -38.71
CA ILE A 779 8.86 -16.53 -39.61
C ILE A 779 9.75 -17.29 -40.59
N ARG A 780 9.76 -18.61 -40.47
CA ARG A 780 10.58 -19.53 -41.26
C ARG A 780 9.71 -20.36 -42.20
N ASN A 781 10.33 -21.29 -42.92
CA ASN A 781 9.68 -22.11 -43.94
C ASN A 781 9.98 -23.58 -43.67
N ASP A 782 9.34 -24.08 -42.64
CA ASP A 782 9.58 -25.39 -42.05
C ASP A 782 8.33 -26.26 -42.28
N ALA A 783 8.52 -27.54 -42.61
CA ALA A 783 7.45 -28.36 -43.18
C ALA A 783 6.48 -28.92 -42.12
N GLY A 784 5.44 -28.15 -41.73
CA GLY A 784 4.44 -28.63 -40.80
C GLY A 784 3.32 -27.64 -40.43
N LEU A 785 2.68 -27.88 -39.28
CA LEU A 785 1.66 -27.02 -38.67
C LEU A 785 2.23 -25.72 -38.03
N ASP A 786 3.50 -25.39 -38.33
CA ASP A 786 4.30 -24.37 -37.62
C ASP A 786 3.86 -22.91 -37.85
N VAL A 787 2.99 -22.64 -38.83
CA VAL A 787 2.42 -21.30 -39.06
C VAL A 787 1.85 -20.69 -37.77
N TRP A 788 1.28 -21.53 -36.89
CA TRP A 788 0.81 -21.10 -35.59
C TRP A 788 1.98 -20.79 -34.63
N ALA A 789 3.02 -21.61 -34.54
CA ALA A 789 4.17 -21.36 -33.67
C ALA A 789 4.88 -20.04 -34.04
N ASP A 790 5.25 -19.88 -35.31
CA ASP A 790 6.00 -18.70 -35.80
C ASP A 790 5.23 -17.38 -35.65
N THR A 791 3.91 -17.39 -35.87
CA THR A 791 3.09 -16.17 -35.70
C THR A 791 2.73 -15.89 -34.23
N THR A 792 2.83 -16.89 -33.35
CA THR A 792 2.49 -16.75 -31.93
C THR A 792 3.66 -16.49 -31.00
N ILE A 793 4.92 -16.72 -31.39
CA ILE A 793 6.11 -16.52 -30.55
C ILE A 793 6.72 -15.13 -30.77
N LEU A 794 6.96 -14.37 -29.69
CA LEU A 794 7.77 -13.15 -29.71
C LEU A 794 8.97 -13.30 -28.77
N TYR A 795 10.17 -13.15 -29.33
CA TYR A 795 11.42 -13.02 -28.56
C TYR A 795 11.58 -11.55 -28.15
N ALA A 796 11.65 -11.29 -26.84
CA ALA A 796 11.63 -9.93 -26.28
C ALA A 796 12.87 -9.65 -25.42
N THR A 797 13.39 -8.43 -25.52
CA THR A 797 14.50 -7.88 -24.75
C THR A 797 14.13 -6.48 -24.27
N ILE A 798 14.50 -6.12 -23.04
CA ILE A 798 14.40 -4.76 -22.53
C ILE A 798 15.82 -4.21 -22.37
N LEU A 799 16.06 -3.05 -22.97
CA LEU A 799 17.32 -2.30 -22.95
C LEU A 799 17.15 -1.07 -22.02
N ARG A 800 18.24 -0.57 -21.42
CA ARG A 800 18.19 0.74 -20.76
C ARG A 800 18.31 1.87 -21.79
N GLY A 801 17.79 3.04 -21.47
CA GLY A 801 17.76 4.18 -22.40
C GLY A 801 16.64 4.08 -23.44
N HIS A 802 16.44 5.19 -24.16
CA HIS A 802 15.58 5.29 -25.33
C HIS A 802 16.42 5.09 -26.58
N VAL A 803 16.45 3.86 -27.06
CA VAL A 803 17.28 3.41 -28.17
C VAL A 803 16.44 3.49 -29.45
N PRO A 804 16.79 4.31 -30.45
CA PRO A 804 16.02 4.41 -31.69
C PRO A 804 16.08 3.09 -32.49
N PRO A 805 15.14 2.87 -33.44
CA PRO A 805 15.31 1.86 -34.48
C PRO A 805 16.65 2.00 -35.22
N PRO A 806 17.27 0.90 -35.69
CA PRO A 806 18.48 0.98 -36.52
C PRO A 806 18.20 1.62 -37.88
N GLU A 807 19.20 2.33 -38.42
CA GLU A 807 19.11 3.22 -39.59
C GLU A 807 18.48 2.68 -40.89
N PRO A 808 18.59 1.38 -41.25
CA PRO A 808 17.88 0.84 -42.41
C PRO A 808 16.35 1.00 -42.37
N LEU A 809 15.80 1.35 -41.19
CA LEU A 809 14.36 1.57 -40.95
C LEU A 809 13.99 3.06 -40.76
N LEU A 810 14.93 4.02 -40.88
CA LEU A 810 14.68 5.43 -40.56
C LEU A 810 15.19 6.48 -41.56
N GLY A 811 16.09 6.12 -42.50
CA GLY A 811 16.45 7.02 -43.61
C GLY A 811 17.16 8.33 -43.23
N ALA A 812 17.85 8.36 -42.10
CA ALA A 812 18.66 9.50 -41.63
C ALA A 812 19.99 9.01 -41.03
N GLU A 813 21.05 9.80 -41.20
CA GLU A 813 22.43 9.49 -40.79
C GLU A 813 22.63 9.46 -39.25
N PRO A 814 23.59 8.68 -38.72
CA PRO A 814 23.91 8.60 -37.30
C PRO A 814 24.58 9.86 -36.73
N GLU A 815 24.16 10.24 -35.52
CA GLU A 815 24.99 11.04 -34.61
C GLU A 815 26.04 10.13 -33.92
N PRO A 816 27.36 10.42 -34.00
CA PRO A 816 28.39 9.55 -33.43
C PRO A 816 28.43 9.58 -31.90
N GLY A 817 27.83 8.58 -31.24
CA GLY A 817 27.91 8.46 -29.78
C GLY A 817 27.04 7.41 -29.09
N ALA A 818 26.42 6.48 -29.85
CA ALA A 818 25.51 5.49 -29.27
C ALA A 818 26.22 4.48 -28.34
N VAL A 819 26.10 4.73 -27.03
CA VAL A 819 26.52 3.82 -25.95
C VAL A 819 25.78 2.49 -26.10
N ASP A 820 26.47 1.35 -25.90
CA ASP A 820 25.81 0.05 -25.76
C ASP A 820 24.78 0.14 -24.62
N PRO A 821 23.47 0.06 -24.91
CA PRO A 821 22.42 0.47 -23.98
C PRO A 821 22.27 -0.46 -22.78
N GLY A 822 22.98 -1.60 -22.74
CA GLY A 822 22.97 -2.53 -21.62
C GLY A 822 21.65 -3.28 -21.49
N ILE A 823 21.69 -4.59 -21.70
CA ILE A 823 20.48 -5.42 -21.61
C ILE A 823 19.99 -5.47 -20.16
N ALA A 824 18.79 -4.93 -19.93
CA ALA A 824 18.12 -4.95 -18.62
C ALA A 824 17.43 -6.31 -18.36
N GLY A 825 17.05 -7.05 -19.41
CA GLY A 825 16.60 -8.44 -19.33
C GLY A 825 15.95 -8.94 -20.62
N ALA A 826 15.61 -10.23 -20.66
CA ALA A 826 15.03 -10.89 -21.83
C ALA A 826 13.97 -11.94 -21.44
N GLY A 827 13.16 -12.33 -22.42
CA GLY A 827 12.08 -13.31 -22.24
C GLY A 827 11.35 -13.63 -23.54
N ILE A 828 10.37 -14.51 -23.46
CA ILE A 828 9.55 -14.94 -24.60
C ILE A 828 8.07 -14.80 -24.26
N LEU A 829 7.31 -14.22 -25.19
CA LEU A 829 5.87 -14.05 -25.10
C LEU A 829 5.16 -14.92 -26.15
N HIS A 830 3.95 -15.33 -25.81
CA HIS A 830 3.05 -16.09 -26.66
C HIS A 830 1.67 -15.42 -26.69
N ILE A 831 1.03 -15.35 -27.86
CA ILE A 831 -0.41 -15.06 -27.94
C ILE A 831 -1.20 -16.34 -27.62
N ARG A 832 -2.20 -16.24 -26.74
CA ARG A 832 -3.05 -17.40 -26.41
C ARG A 832 -4.15 -17.55 -27.46
N PRO A 833 -4.72 -18.75 -27.69
CA PRO A 833 -5.77 -18.94 -28.70
C PRO A 833 -7.00 -18.04 -28.50
N LEU A 834 -7.38 -17.76 -27.25
CA LEU A 834 -8.49 -16.85 -26.94
C LEU A 834 -8.14 -15.37 -27.21
N ASP A 835 -6.90 -14.97 -26.95
CA ASP A 835 -6.41 -13.61 -27.18
C ASP A 835 -6.26 -13.34 -28.69
N PHE A 836 -5.86 -14.35 -29.49
CA PHE A 836 -5.88 -14.29 -30.95
C PHE A 836 -7.30 -14.20 -31.52
N ALA A 837 -8.23 -15.01 -31.01
CA ALA A 837 -9.65 -14.91 -31.38
C ALA A 837 -10.22 -13.51 -31.05
N ARG A 838 -9.79 -12.92 -29.92
CA ARG A 838 -10.13 -11.54 -29.54
C ARG A 838 -9.51 -10.53 -30.51
N GLN A 839 -8.21 -10.63 -30.84
CA GLN A 839 -7.51 -9.77 -31.79
C GLN A 839 -8.26 -9.67 -33.13
N LEU A 840 -8.75 -10.79 -33.68
CA LEU A 840 -9.55 -10.79 -34.91
C LEU A 840 -10.83 -9.93 -34.81
N THR A 841 -11.41 -9.75 -33.62
CA THR A 841 -12.56 -8.85 -33.40
C THR A 841 -12.18 -7.37 -33.23
N THR A 842 -10.89 -7.06 -33.03
CA THR A 842 -10.40 -5.70 -32.78
C THR A 842 -10.05 -4.93 -34.05
N PHE A 843 -9.96 -5.58 -35.21
CA PHE A 843 -9.65 -4.91 -36.48
C PHE A 843 -10.62 -3.76 -36.77
N ARG A 844 -10.09 -2.57 -36.99
CA ARG A 844 -10.83 -1.37 -37.42
C ARG A 844 -10.14 -0.78 -38.64
N ALA A 845 -10.93 -0.14 -39.49
CA ALA A 845 -10.42 0.67 -40.59
C ALA A 845 -11.22 1.98 -40.64
N VAL A 846 -10.53 3.10 -40.82
CA VAL A 846 -11.11 4.45 -40.79
C VAL A 846 -10.50 5.28 -41.91
N GLY A 847 -11.36 5.85 -42.77
CA GLY A 847 -10.95 6.63 -43.94
C GLY A 847 -11.99 6.56 -45.05
N PRO A 848 -11.66 6.98 -46.29
CA PRO A 848 -12.60 7.01 -47.42
C PRO A 848 -12.96 5.61 -47.96
N SER A 849 -12.13 4.59 -47.70
CA SER A 849 -12.32 3.23 -48.25
C SER A 849 -12.09 2.09 -47.24
N PRO A 850 -12.76 2.07 -46.05
CA PRO A 850 -12.39 1.17 -44.95
C PRO A 850 -12.36 -0.33 -45.30
N ALA A 851 -13.35 -0.79 -46.08
CA ALA A 851 -13.41 -2.19 -46.52
C ALA A 851 -12.27 -2.56 -47.49
N ALA A 852 -11.83 -1.61 -48.33
CA ALA A 852 -10.71 -1.82 -49.24
C ALA A 852 -9.38 -1.83 -48.49
N GLY A 853 -9.19 -0.94 -47.51
CA GLY A 853 -8.01 -0.94 -46.64
C GLY A 853 -7.87 -2.24 -45.83
N LEU A 854 -8.96 -2.72 -45.23
CA LEU A 854 -8.96 -4.01 -44.52
C LEU A 854 -8.65 -5.18 -45.46
N ALA A 855 -9.17 -5.16 -46.69
CA ALA A 855 -8.86 -6.17 -47.71
C ALA A 855 -7.40 -6.08 -48.21
N ALA A 856 -6.83 -4.88 -48.33
CA ALA A 856 -5.43 -4.66 -48.70
C ALA A 856 -4.48 -5.19 -47.62
N PHE A 857 -4.74 -4.85 -46.35
CA PHE A 857 -4.01 -5.39 -45.19
C PHE A 857 -4.09 -6.92 -45.14
N GLY A 858 -5.31 -7.48 -45.24
CA GLY A 858 -5.52 -8.94 -45.23
C GLY A 858 -4.82 -9.64 -46.40
N LYS A 859 -4.82 -9.02 -47.59
CA LYS A 859 -4.13 -9.55 -48.79
C LYS A 859 -2.60 -9.51 -48.64
N LEU A 860 -2.02 -8.48 -48.02
CA LEU A 860 -0.60 -8.45 -47.69
C LEU A 860 -0.27 -9.54 -46.67
N PHE A 861 -1.02 -9.61 -45.57
CA PHE A 861 -0.78 -10.56 -44.49
C PHE A 861 -0.88 -12.03 -44.95
N MET A 862 -1.96 -12.39 -45.67
CA MET A 862 -2.13 -13.72 -46.25
C MET A 862 -1.19 -13.99 -47.43
N GLY A 863 -0.90 -12.96 -48.24
CA GLY A 863 -0.05 -13.07 -49.42
C GLY A 863 1.41 -13.33 -49.07
N GLU A 864 1.93 -12.73 -48.01
CA GLU A 864 3.31 -12.94 -47.58
C GLU A 864 3.49 -14.21 -46.75
N LEU A 865 2.47 -14.64 -46.00
CA LEU A 865 2.41 -16.02 -45.52
C LEU A 865 2.46 -17.01 -46.70
N TRP A 866 1.69 -16.77 -47.77
CA TRP A 866 1.75 -17.59 -48.98
C TRP A 866 3.10 -17.50 -49.72
N TYR A 867 3.83 -16.39 -49.64
CA TYR A 867 5.18 -16.27 -50.21
C TYR A 867 6.19 -17.18 -49.49
N VAL A 868 6.16 -17.18 -48.15
CA VAL A 868 7.04 -18.01 -47.32
C VAL A 868 6.69 -19.50 -47.50
N TYR A 869 5.44 -19.90 -47.27
CA TYR A 869 5.04 -21.31 -47.26
C TYR A 869 4.69 -21.90 -48.64
N GLY A 870 4.24 -21.08 -49.60
CA GLY A 870 3.76 -21.54 -50.92
C GLY A 870 4.83 -22.15 -51.83
N ARG A 871 6.13 -22.00 -51.50
CA ARG A 871 7.22 -22.70 -52.19
C ARG A 871 7.34 -24.18 -51.78
N ALA A 872 6.94 -24.56 -50.57
CA ALA A 872 6.97 -25.96 -50.11
C ALA A 872 5.95 -26.84 -50.86
N ALA A 873 4.77 -26.29 -51.17
CA ALA A 873 3.69 -26.99 -51.88
C ALA A 873 4.04 -27.46 -53.31
N LYS A 874 5.17 -27.02 -53.89
CA LYS A 874 5.64 -27.43 -55.22
C LYS A 874 6.63 -28.62 -55.24
N ARG A 875 6.88 -29.29 -54.11
CA ARG A 875 7.89 -30.38 -54.00
C ARG A 875 7.41 -31.72 -53.43
N VAL A 876 6.11 -32.04 -53.54
CA VAL A 876 5.60 -33.40 -53.25
C VAL A 876 5.26 -34.12 -54.56
N PRO A 877 6.08 -35.10 -55.03
CA PRO A 877 5.72 -35.93 -56.16
C PRO A 877 4.70 -36.99 -55.74
N PHE A 878 3.48 -36.95 -56.29
CA PHE A 878 2.46 -37.98 -56.15
C PHE A 878 2.90 -39.31 -56.81
N PRO A 879 3.00 -40.44 -56.07
CA PRO A 879 3.39 -41.71 -56.66
C PRO A 879 2.22 -42.72 -56.61
N PHE A 880 1.25 -42.63 -57.51
CA PHE A 880 0.37 -43.77 -57.82
C PHE A 880 -0.19 -43.73 -59.25
N LYS A 881 0.39 -44.57 -60.11
CA LYS A 881 -0.26 -45.14 -61.31
C LYS A 881 0.34 -46.51 -61.61
N PRO A 882 -0.42 -47.60 -61.47
CA PRO A 882 -0.18 -48.83 -62.20
C PRO A 882 -0.90 -48.80 -63.55
N ARG A 883 -0.28 -49.47 -64.53
CA ARG A 883 -0.83 -49.95 -65.80
C ARG A 883 -0.11 -51.28 -66.10
N PRO A 884 -0.71 -52.22 -66.84
CA PRO A 884 -2.14 -52.51 -66.97
C PRO A 884 -2.62 -53.47 -65.85
#